data_AF-A0AAW9NME5-F1
#
_entry.id   AF-A0AAW9NME5-F1
#
_cell.length_a   1.000
_cell.length_b   1.000
_cell.length_c   1.000
_cell.angle_alpha   90.00
_cell.angle_beta   90.00
_cell.angle_gamma   90.00
#
_symmetry.space_group_name_H-M   'P 1'
#
loop_
_entity.id
_entity.type
_entity.pdbx_description
1 polymer ?
#
loop_
_entity_poly.entity_id
_entity_poly.type
_entity_poly.pdbx_seq_one_letter_code
_entity_poly.pdbx_strand_id
1 'polypeptide(L)'
;MKKVSYMFLIVLLLFAQMAVGKVDAAVEGDFIYDEVGGQVKIISYTGGANVIIPSTINTYPVTEIGDGAFSNMLLESIVIPNSVTTIGVSAFQQASLESVEIPDSVTTIGAFAFKQNQLKAITIPPNITRIEPDTFQAAFSDELQSIEIPQGVNFIGFGAFANNKLKNIVIPSSVQTIEHSVFNSNELTSVDIPEGVMSIEGATFLNNHLTSITIPNSVTFIGGNAFQNNRLEKVQFLNSSTHVEPTAFTNQMKNGHAFEGWYEDEHFSTSWSNTTPPIGMAIYSKWSPGPYNVIFEDNGSDVLIQSQFAFYDEKVTEPATPTKAGHIFEGWYSDSIFSNKWDFVNDTVTDNMTLYAKWQANDYTVQFVTDGDSSIPNQTVAHNGFITKPATPTKMGHIFEGWYEDSSFVNEWDFTTNTVTGPMTLYAKWQVNNYTVQFATNGGSAVTNQMIAHNGLVVMPTVPTRTGYTFSGWYQDAALTQPWDFTNAKVTATMTLYAKWVTNSPSGNTGGNSPSIPSEVTVNFEVDGGSVVDKQVIGYNTKLSQIAIPTKADYIFEGWYQDRELTQKWDMTTTITSDITLYAKWVKNNESQSEIEIEQPTIKLPFITFRDISNHWAKDMIEELANQGIIQGYLDGTFHPNEQISRQHVALLLTRAFDFEVVREIEHFADVPTSHVYYEPIRILQQAGIVDGVGQGAFNPSGSLTRVQLAKILVNAFNIEVGGESTFKDVSQKH
;
A
#
# COMPACT_ATOMS: atom_id res chain seq x y z
N MET A 1 26.30 -26.61 -39.62
CA MET A 1 27.04 -26.04 -40.75
C MET A 1 26.18 -25.44 -41.88
N LYS A 2 25.14 -26.08 -42.46
CA LYS A 2 24.38 -25.44 -43.57
C LYS A 2 23.07 -24.70 -43.19
N LYS A 3 22.45 -24.97 -42.03
CA LYS A 3 21.13 -24.39 -41.69
C LYS A 3 21.17 -22.96 -41.14
N VAL A 4 22.23 -22.56 -40.44
CA VAL A 4 22.37 -21.20 -39.86
C VAL A 4 22.72 -20.16 -40.93
N SER A 5 23.62 -20.52 -41.86
CA SER A 5 23.99 -19.67 -43.00
C SER A 5 22.81 -19.40 -43.97
N TYR A 6 21.91 -20.37 -44.16
CA TYR A 6 20.71 -20.19 -44.99
C TYR A 6 19.62 -19.31 -44.34
N MET A 7 19.52 -19.30 -43.02
CA MET A 7 18.54 -18.46 -42.31
C MET A 7 19.00 -16.99 -42.31
N PHE A 8 20.32 -16.75 -42.24
CA PHE A 8 20.93 -15.42 -42.33
C PHE A 8 20.77 -14.79 -43.73
N LEU A 9 20.95 -15.59 -44.80
CA LEU A 9 20.78 -15.13 -46.18
C LEU A 9 19.33 -14.70 -46.49
N ILE A 10 18.34 -15.37 -45.86
CA ILE A 10 16.92 -15.07 -46.07
C ILE A 10 16.50 -13.78 -45.35
N VAL A 11 17.07 -13.48 -44.17
CA VAL A 11 16.81 -12.22 -43.46
C VAL A 11 17.41 -11.04 -44.23
N LEU A 12 18.62 -11.17 -44.79
CA LEU A 12 19.22 -10.12 -45.63
C LEU A 12 18.43 -9.86 -46.94
N LEU A 13 17.91 -10.92 -47.58
CA LEU A 13 17.07 -10.79 -48.78
C LEU A 13 15.70 -10.15 -48.48
N LEU A 14 15.16 -10.31 -47.27
CA LEU A 14 13.92 -9.67 -46.84
C LEU A 14 14.10 -8.19 -46.49
N PHE A 15 15.24 -7.79 -45.92
CA PHE A 15 15.55 -6.37 -45.67
C PHE A 15 15.88 -5.59 -46.95
N ALA A 16 16.55 -6.21 -47.93
CA ALA A 16 16.79 -5.59 -49.23
C ALA A 16 15.50 -5.31 -50.04
N GLN A 17 14.37 -5.95 -49.71
CA GLN A 17 13.09 -5.76 -50.39
C GLN A 17 12.09 -4.87 -49.64
N MET A 18 12.33 -4.52 -48.36
CA MET A 18 11.43 -3.67 -47.56
C MET A 18 12.06 -2.32 -47.18
N ALA A 19 12.60 -1.57 -48.15
CA ALA A 19 12.88 -0.15 -47.98
C ALA A 19 12.97 0.56 -49.34
N VAL A 20 11.90 0.49 -50.15
CA VAL A 20 11.75 1.41 -51.28
C VAL A 20 11.02 2.67 -50.80
N GLY A 21 11.69 3.41 -49.91
CA GLY A 21 11.38 4.79 -49.55
C GLY A 21 12.69 5.54 -49.56
N LYS A 22 12.83 6.51 -50.49
CA LYS A 22 14.04 7.32 -50.77
C LYS A 22 15.07 7.31 -49.62
N VAL A 23 16.09 6.47 -49.76
CA VAL A 23 17.27 6.43 -48.90
C VAL A 23 18.35 7.25 -49.60
N ASP A 24 18.85 8.30 -48.95
CA ASP A 24 20.07 8.97 -49.40
C ASP A 24 21.24 7.99 -49.20
N ALA A 25 21.49 7.15 -50.20
CA ALA A 25 22.65 6.28 -50.21
C ALA A 25 23.93 7.12 -50.15
N ALA A 26 24.90 6.70 -49.34
CA ALA A 26 26.21 7.35 -49.25
C ALA A 26 26.76 7.69 -50.64
N VAL A 27 27.08 8.96 -50.87
CA VAL A 27 27.74 9.42 -52.10
C VAL A 27 29.25 9.50 -51.88
N GLU A 28 30.05 9.39 -52.94
CA GLU A 28 31.53 9.37 -52.84
C GLU A 28 32.10 10.58 -52.06
N GLY A 29 31.42 11.73 -52.11
CA GLY A 29 31.80 12.93 -51.35
C GLY A 29 31.59 12.87 -49.84
N ASP A 30 30.88 11.87 -49.33
CA ASP A 30 30.66 11.67 -47.89
C ASP A 30 31.87 11.00 -47.20
N PHE A 31 32.79 10.43 -47.98
CA PHE A 31 33.98 9.74 -47.49
C PHE A 31 35.19 10.67 -47.53
N ILE A 32 35.83 10.86 -46.39
CA ILE A 32 37.16 11.46 -46.29
C ILE A 32 38.17 10.32 -46.31
N TYR A 33 39.13 10.34 -47.22
CA TYR A 33 40.04 9.22 -47.45
C TYR A 33 41.46 9.68 -47.82
N ASP A 34 42.41 8.79 -47.60
CA ASP A 34 43.78 8.88 -48.08
C ASP A 34 44.02 7.88 -49.21
N GLU A 35 44.72 8.32 -50.26
CA GLU A 35 45.22 7.45 -51.34
C GLU A 35 46.72 7.23 -51.14
N VAL A 36 47.12 5.99 -50.84
CA VAL A 36 48.53 5.62 -50.65
C VAL A 36 48.83 4.35 -51.43
N GLY A 37 49.78 4.44 -52.37
CA GLY A 37 50.25 3.26 -53.13
C GLY A 37 49.19 2.64 -54.05
N GLY A 38 48.24 3.44 -54.55
CA GLY A 38 47.16 2.96 -55.42
C GLY A 38 46.05 2.20 -54.68
N GLN A 39 45.89 2.45 -53.38
CA GLN A 39 44.83 1.92 -52.52
C GLN A 39 44.22 3.05 -51.72
N VAL A 40 42.97 2.86 -51.29
CA VAL A 40 42.20 3.86 -50.54
C VAL A 40 41.96 3.39 -49.11
N LYS A 41 42.27 4.28 -48.16
CA LYS A 41 41.95 4.17 -46.74
C LYS A 41 40.90 5.22 -46.39
N ILE A 42 39.74 4.78 -45.88
CA ILE A 42 38.71 5.70 -45.37
C ILE A 42 39.17 6.23 -44.01
N ILE A 43 39.25 7.55 -43.85
CA ILE A 43 39.67 8.22 -42.61
C ILE A 43 38.47 8.61 -41.77
N SER A 44 37.39 9.09 -42.41
CA SER A 44 36.13 9.37 -41.73
C SER A 44 34.97 9.43 -42.73
N TYR A 45 33.75 9.37 -42.20
CA TYR A 45 32.52 9.46 -42.96
C TYR A 45 31.59 10.51 -42.35
N THR A 46 30.97 11.34 -43.20
CA THR A 46 30.11 12.45 -42.77
C THR A 46 28.69 12.39 -43.33
N GLY A 47 28.33 11.28 -43.98
CA GLY A 47 27.01 11.09 -44.60
C GLY A 47 25.93 10.55 -43.65
N GLY A 48 24.89 9.94 -44.23
CA GLY A 48 23.71 9.45 -43.52
C GLY A 48 23.89 8.10 -42.81
N ALA A 49 22.83 7.62 -42.16
CA ALA A 49 22.85 6.42 -41.32
C ALA A 49 22.97 5.07 -42.08
N ASN A 50 22.72 5.05 -43.39
CA ASN A 50 22.75 3.84 -44.23
C ASN A 50 23.93 3.90 -45.19
N VAL A 51 24.97 3.10 -44.93
CA VAL A 51 26.27 3.23 -45.60
C VAL A 51 26.54 2.03 -46.49
N ILE A 52 26.87 2.31 -47.76
CA ILE A 52 27.48 1.31 -48.66
C ILE A 52 28.88 1.81 -48.97
N ILE A 53 29.89 1.16 -48.42
CA ILE A 53 31.29 1.50 -48.72
C ILE A 53 31.56 1.07 -50.17
N PRO A 54 31.96 1.98 -51.07
CA PRO A 54 32.25 1.61 -52.45
C PRO A 54 33.49 0.73 -52.51
N SER A 55 33.52 -0.25 -53.42
CA SER A 55 34.71 -1.09 -53.62
C SER A 55 35.90 -0.31 -54.21
N THR A 56 35.64 0.85 -54.80
CA THR A 56 36.66 1.75 -55.35
C THR A 56 36.29 3.22 -55.16
N ILE A 57 37.27 4.07 -54.90
CA ILE A 57 37.16 5.54 -54.90
C ILE A 57 38.23 6.06 -55.86
N ASN A 58 37.89 6.98 -56.78
CA ASN A 58 38.79 7.41 -57.87
C ASN A 58 39.47 6.25 -58.62
N THR A 59 38.76 5.15 -58.89
CA THR A 59 39.26 3.91 -59.54
C THR A 59 40.22 3.04 -58.72
N TYR A 60 40.66 3.51 -57.55
CA TYR A 60 41.51 2.72 -56.65
C TYR A 60 40.67 1.90 -55.68
N PRO A 61 41.06 0.65 -55.36
CA PRO A 61 40.32 -0.19 -54.43
C PRO A 61 40.32 0.39 -53.01
N VAL A 62 39.17 0.35 -52.35
CA VAL A 62 39.05 0.64 -50.92
C VAL A 62 39.46 -0.61 -50.16
N THR A 63 40.64 -0.57 -49.53
CA THR A 63 41.24 -1.72 -48.85
C THR A 63 41.24 -1.58 -47.33
N GLU A 64 41.06 -0.37 -46.80
CA GLU A 64 41.10 -0.11 -45.37
C GLU A 64 39.98 0.84 -44.92
N ILE A 65 39.31 0.45 -43.84
CA ILE A 65 38.52 1.35 -43.01
C ILE A 65 39.42 1.78 -41.87
N GLY A 66 39.78 3.06 -41.84
CA GLY A 66 40.73 3.61 -40.90
C GLY A 66 40.21 3.70 -39.47
N ASP A 67 41.12 4.05 -38.57
CA ASP A 67 40.83 4.17 -37.15
C ASP A 67 39.74 5.22 -36.90
N GLY A 68 38.70 4.84 -36.16
CA GLY A 68 37.59 5.72 -35.81
C GLY A 68 36.72 6.20 -36.97
N ALA A 69 36.86 5.65 -38.18
CA ALA A 69 36.23 6.19 -39.39
C ALA A 69 34.70 6.36 -39.30
N PHE A 70 34.04 5.48 -38.55
CA PHE A 70 32.60 5.50 -38.27
C PHE A 70 32.30 5.49 -36.76
N SER A 71 33.23 5.95 -35.93
CA SER A 71 33.05 5.96 -34.48
C SER A 71 32.01 6.99 -34.05
N ASN A 72 31.18 6.62 -33.06
CA ASN A 72 30.10 7.43 -32.48
C ASN A 72 29.01 7.82 -33.49
N MET A 73 28.88 7.07 -34.58
CA MET A 73 27.81 7.26 -35.55
C MET A 73 26.54 6.54 -35.12
N LEU A 74 25.38 7.04 -35.59
CA LEU A 74 24.10 6.36 -35.41
C LEU A 74 23.75 5.63 -36.71
N LEU A 75 24.51 4.57 -37.04
CA LEU A 75 24.29 3.83 -38.27
C LEU A 75 23.11 2.87 -38.12
N GLU A 76 22.24 2.86 -39.12
CA GLU A 76 21.17 1.86 -39.27
C GLU A 76 21.68 0.63 -40.02
N SER A 77 22.54 0.82 -41.02
CA SER A 77 23.14 -0.28 -41.78
C SER A 77 24.50 0.09 -42.36
N ILE A 78 25.35 -0.93 -42.54
CA ILE A 78 26.61 -0.79 -43.24
C ILE A 78 26.94 -2.02 -44.10
N VAL A 79 27.38 -1.77 -45.33
CA VAL A 79 27.87 -2.80 -46.25
C VAL A 79 29.35 -2.58 -46.51
N ILE A 80 30.17 -3.56 -46.13
CA ILE A 80 31.63 -3.56 -46.33
C ILE A 80 31.96 -4.39 -47.58
N PRO A 81 32.66 -3.85 -48.59
CA PRO A 81 32.96 -4.59 -49.82
C PRO A 81 34.13 -5.56 -49.63
N ASN A 82 34.16 -6.63 -50.44
CA ASN A 82 35.23 -7.64 -50.47
C ASN A 82 36.63 -7.10 -50.85
N SER A 83 36.76 -5.82 -51.22
CA SER A 83 38.05 -5.18 -51.42
C SER A 83 38.74 -4.82 -50.10
N VAL A 84 37.97 -4.69 -49.01
CA VAL A 84 38.49 -4.34 -47.69
C VAL A 84 39.22 -5.52 -47.08
N THR A 85 40.44 -5.27 -46.61
CA THR A 85 41.30 -6.24 -45.91
C THR A 85 41.53 -5.86 -44.45
N THR A 86 41.34 -4.59 -44.09
CA THR A 86 41.65 -4.04 -42.76
C THR A 86 40.50 -3.18 -42.23
N ILE A 87 40.08 -3.45 -41.00
CA ILE A 87 39.20 -2.61 -40.19
C ILE A 87 40.02 -2.07 -39.03
N GLY A 88 40.14 -0.74 -38.93
CA GLY A 88 40.99 -0.04 -37.98
C GLY A 88 40.49 -0.06 -36.52
N VAL A 89 41.31 0.50 -35.64
CA VAL A 89 41.02 0.66 -34.22
C VAL A 89 39.80 1.56 -34.04
N SER A 90 38.84 1.14 -33.22
CA SER A 90 37.59 1.89 -32.97
C SER A 90 36.77 2.23 -34.24
N ALA A 91 37.03 1.58 -35.39
CA ALA A 91 36.43 1.94 -36.68
C ALA A 91 34.90 2.09 -36.63
N PHE A 92 34.22 1.22 -35.90
CA PHE A 92 32.77 1.23 -35.66
C PHE A 92 32.43 1.32 -34.16
N GLN A 93 33.30 1.88 -33.33
CA GLN A 93 33.01 2.02 -31.90
C GLN A 93 31.77 2.90 -31.71
N GLN A 94 30.78 2.40 -30.97
CA GLN A 94 29.53 3.12 -30.70
C GLN A 94 28.82 3.57 -31.98
N ALA A 95 28.81 2.71 -33.00
CA ALA A 95 28.19 2.98 -34.29
C ALA A 95 26.68 2.62 -34.35
N SER A 96 26.11 2.15 -33.23
CA SER A 96 24.71 1.68 -33.12
C SER A 96 24.33 0.50 -34.02
N LEU A 97 25.32 -0.27 -34.47
CA LEU A 97 25.07 -1.37 -35.41
C LEU A 97 24.32 -2.52 -34.75
N GLU A 98 23.18 -2.91 -35.32
CA GLU A 98 22.46 -4.14 -34.95
C GLU A 98 23.00 -5.38 -35.67
N SER A 99 23.57 -5.20 -36.86
CA SER A 99 24.19 -6.25 -37.66
C SER A 99 25.27 -5.70 -38.58
N VAL A 100 26.25 -6.53 -38.89
CA VAL A 100 27.31 -6.24 -39.87
C VAL A 100 27.83 -7.55 -40.45
N GLU A 101 28.01 -7.60 -41.77
CA GLU A 101 28.73 -8.69 -42.43
C GLU A 101 30.19 -8.26 -42.63
N ILE A 102 31.11 -9.01 -42.05
CA ILE A 102 32.55 -8.80 -42.26
C ILE A 102 33.00 -9.74 -43.39
N PRO A 103 33.49 -9.21 -44.52
CA PRO A 103 33.96 -10.03 -45.64
C PRO A 103 35.10 -10.99 -45.29
N ASP A 104 35.14 -12.15 -45.97
CA ASP A 104 36.23 -13.13 -45.85
C ASP A 104 37.61 -12.59 -46.25
N SER A 105 37.64 -11.48 -47.00
CA SER A 105 38.86 -10.75 -47.39
C SER A 105 39.50 -10.00 -46.22
N VAL A 106 38.76 -9.74 -45.14
CA VAL A 106 39.27 -9.05 -43.96
C VAL A 106 40.21 -9.97 -43.19
N THR A 107 41.46 -9.53 -43.05
CA THR A 107 42.51 -10.25 -42.31
C THR A 107 42.84 -9.58 -40.98
N THR A 108 42.41 -8.33 -40.78
CA THR A 108 42.74 -7.53 -39.60
C THR A 108 41.51 -6.76 -39.11
N ILE A 109 41.19 -6.90 -37.82
CA ILE A 109 40.19 -6.09 -37.10
C ILE A 109 40.89 -5.48 -35.88
N GLY A 110 40.92 -4.16 -35.80
CA GLY A 110 41.59 -3.43 -34.75
C GLY A 110 40.90 -3.52 -33.38
N ALA A 111 41.64 -3.17 -32.34
CA ALA A 111 41.09 -3.06 -30.99
C ALA A 111 39.88 -2.11 -30.95
N PHE A 112 38.90 -2.41 -30.11
CA PHE A 112 37.66 -1.63 -29.96
C PHE A 112 36.81 -1.47 -31.24
N ALA A 113 37.14 -2.14 -32.36
CA ALA A 113 36.54 -1.84 -33.66
C ALA A 113 35.00 -1.90 -33.65
N PHE A 114 34.40 -2.84 -32.91
CA PHE A 114 32.94 -2.97 -32.77
C PHE A 114 32.47 -2.79 -31.32
N LYS A 115 33.27 -2.12 -30.48
CA LYS A 115 32.93 -1.84 -29.09
C LYS A 115 31.65 -1.00 -28.99
N GLN A 116 30.79 -1.32 -28.02
CA GLN A 116 29.57 -0.58 -27.69
C GLN A 116 28.57 -0.48 -28.85
N ASN A 117 28.41 -1.55 -29.64
CA ASN A 117 27.33 -1.69 -30.63
C ASN A 117 26.17 -2.54 -30.11
N GLN A 118 25.13 -2.70 -30.93
CA GLN A 118 23.91 -3.44 -30.64
C GLN A 118 23.83 -4.81 -31.34
N LEU A 119 25.00 -5.42 -31.57
CA LEU A 119 25.13 -6.60 -32.43
C LEU A 119 24.48 -7.82 -31.79
N LYS A 120 23.45 -8.37 -32.42
CA LYS A 120 22.79 -9.62 -31.97
C LYS A 120 23.59 -10.87 -32.31
N ALA A 121 24.30 -10.82 -33.44
CA ALA A 121 25.14 -11.89 -33.97
C ALA A 121 26.25 -11.28 -34.82
N ILE A 122 27.41 -11.93 -34.83
CA ILE A 122 28.52 -11.58 -35.71
C ILE A 122 29.27 -12.83 -36.13
N THR A 123 29.70 -12.88 -37.38
CA THR A 123 30.59 -13.93 -37.89
C THR A 123 31.99 -13.35 -38.05
N ILE A 124 32.97 -13.96 -37.37
CA ILE A 124 34.37 -13.57 -37.54
C ILE A 124 34.91 -14.29 -38.79
N PRO A 125 35.57 -13.59 -39.71
CA PRO A 125 36.13 -14.20 -40.91
C PRO A 125 37.11 -15.33 -40.58
N PRO A 126 37.14 -16.43 -41.38
CA PRO A 126 37.95 -17.61 -41.07
C PRO A 126 39.46 -17.36 -41.09
N ASN A 127 39.92 -16.29 -41.76
CA ASN A 127 41.32 -15.90 -41.88
C ASN A 127 41.82 -15.06 -40.68
N ILE A 128 40.94 -14.67 -39.76
CA ILE A 128 41.32 -13.95 -38.54
C ILE A 128 42.08 -14.91 -37.62
N THR A 129 43.29 -14.50 -37.23
CA THR A 129 44.15 -15.24 -36.29
C THR A 129 44.18 -14.61 -34.90
N ARG A 130 43.70 -13.36 -34.78
CA ARG A 130 43.76 -12.56 -33.55
C ARG A 130 42.49 -11.74 -33.40
N ILE A 131 41.92 -11.75 -32.20
CA ILE A 131 40.85 -10.84 -31.80
C ILE A 131 41.47 -9.86 -30.81
N GLU A 132 41.52 -8.59 -31.18
CA GLU A 132 42.20 -7.56 -30.39
C GLU A 132 41.35 -7.11 -29.18
N PRO A 133 41.94 -6.38 -28.21
CA PRO A 133 41.25 -5.96 -27.00
C PRO A 133 39.92 -5.24 -27.25
N ASP A 134 38.92 -5.57 -26.43
CA ASP A 134 37.57 -4.99 -26.40
C ASP A 134 36.85 -4.94 -27.76
N THR A 135 37.28 -5.72 -28.76
CA THR A 135 36.76 -5.64 -30.15
C THR A 135 35.25 -5.75 -30.22
N PHE A 136 34.63 -6.64 -29.43
CA PHE A 136 33.19 -6.88 -29.37
C PHE A 136 32.63 -6.67 -27.95
N GLN A 137 33.27 -5.81 -27.13
CA GLN A 137 32.76 -5.46 -25.80
C GLN A 137 31.48 -4.64 -25.91
N ALA A 138 30.45 -4.95 -25.11
CA ALA A 138 29.23 -4.14 -25.04
C ALA A 138 29.28 -3.09 -23.90
N ALA A 139 28.44 -2.04 -24.01
CA ALA A 139 28.40 -0.94 -23.04
C ALA A 139 27.73 -1.36 -21.74
N PHE A 140 26.42 -1.64 -21.76
CA PHE A 140 25.64 -1.92 -20.55
C PHE A 140 24.43 -2.86 -20.78
N SER A 141 24.41 -3.60 -21.91
CA SER A 141 23.54 -4.74 -22.30
C SER A 141 23.10 -4.59 -23.77
N ASP A 142 23.86 -5.13 -24.73
CA ASP A 142 23.34 -5.26 -26.10
C ASP A 142 23.81 -6.58 -26.78
N GLU A 143 23.06 -7.62 -26.44
CA GLU A 143 22.50 -8.66 -27.32
C GLU A 143 23.38 -9.63 -28.11
N LEU A 144 24.71 -9.65 -28.04
CA LEU A 144 25.45 -10.77 -28.65
C LEU A 144 25.16 -12.07 -27.88
N GLN A 145 24.30 -12.91 -28.45
CA GLN A 145 23.83 -14.16 -27.82
C GLN A 145 24.67 -15.38 -28.20
N SER A 146 25.32 -15.32 -29.36
CA SER A 146 26.17 -16.39 -29.87
C SER A 146 27.26 -15.83 -30.77
N ILE A 147 28.44 -16.43 -30.69
CA ILE A 147 29.54 -16.17 -31.61
C ILE A 147 30.30 -17.47 -31.89
N GLU A 148 30.73 -17.65 -33.14
CA GLU A 148 31.65 -18.71 -33.53
C GLU A 148 33.04 -18.11 -33.70
N ILE A 149 33.99 -18.52 -32.85
CA ILE A 149 35.39 -18.12 -32.97
C ILE A 149 36.10 -19.11 -33.91
N PRO A 150 36.73 -18.65 -35.01
CA PRO A 150 37.47 -19.52 -35.92
C PRO A 150 38.58 -20.29 -35.22
N GLN A 151 38.78 -21.56 -35.61
CA GLN A 151 39.82 -22.41 -35.02
C GLN A 151 41.26 -21.94 -35.29
N GLY A 152 41.46 -21.02 -36.26
CA GLY A 152 42.75 -20.39 -36.52
C GLY A 152 43.11 -19.27 -35.53
N VAL A 153 42.16 -18.83 -34.69
CA VAL A 153 42.40 -17.78 -33.69
C VAL A 153 43.31 -18.31 -32.58
N ASN A 154 44.46 -17.68 -32.39
CA ASN A 154 45.43 -18.04 -31.34
C ASN A 154 45.51 -16.99 -30.21
N PHE A 155 44.80 -15.87 -30.34
CA PHE A 155 44.80 -14.79 -29.36
C PHE A 155 43.42 -14.15 -29.27
N ILE A 156 42.93 -13.98 -28.04
CA ILE A 156 41.70 -13.25 -27.72
C ILE A 156 42.07 -12.21 -26.66
N GLY A 157 42.03 -10.94 -27.04
CA GLY A 157 42.49 -9.83 -26.21
C GLY A 157 41.57 -9.53 -25.03
N PHE A 158 42.12 -8.76 -24.08
CA PHE A 158 41.42 -8.23 -22.91
C PHE A 158 40.00 -7.78 -23.25
N GLY A 159 39.01 -8.26 -22.49
CA GLY A 159 37.62 -7.79 -22.57
C GLY A 159 36.92 -7.97 -23.93
N ALA A 160 37.50 -8.70 -24.88
CA ALA A 160 37.02 -8.78 -26.26
C ALA A 160 35.53 -9.15 -26.40
N PHE A 161 34.97 -9.92 -25.45
CA PHE A 161 33.58 -10.33 -25.41
C PHE A 161 32.87 -9.96 -24.09
N ALA A 162 33.38 -8.98 -23.34
CA ALA A 162 32.79 -8.58 -22.07
C ALA A 162 31.43 -7.89 -22.24
N ASN A 163 30.57 -8.01 -21.22
CA ASN A 163 29.25 -7.39 -21.08
C ASN A 163 28.20 -7.82 -22.13
N ASN A 164 28.35 -9.01 -22.71
CA ASN A 164 27.44 -9.57 -23.71
C ASN A 164 26.39 -10.52 -23.11
N LYS A 165 25.69 -11.28 -23.96
CA LYS A 165 24.62 -12.23 -23.60
C LYS A 165 24.94 -13.66 -24.06
N LEU A 166 26.24 -13.97 -24.16
CA LEU A 166 26.69 -15.27 -24.64
C LEU A 166 26.25 -16.36 -23.66
N LYS A 167 25.56 -17.37 -24.17
CA LYS A 167 25.13 -18.54 -23.38
C LYS A 167 26.11 -19.71 -23.48
N ASN A 168 26.85 -19.76 -24.59
CA ASN A 168 27.83 -20.78 -24.91
C ASN A 168 29.00 -20.13 -25.63
N ILE A 169 30.20 -20.68 -25.42
CA ILE A 169 31.38 -20.31 -26.17
C ILE A 169 32.25 -21.54 -26.41
N VAL A 170 32.85 -21.61 -27.60
CA VAL A 170 33.89 -22.59 -27.92
C VAL A 170 35.21 -21.84 -28.02
N ILE A 171 36.12 -22.13 -27.10
CA ILE A 171 37.47 -21.57 -27.11
C ILE A 171 38.31 -22.39 -28.10
N PRO A 172 38.97 -21.77 -29.09
CA PRO A 172 39.85 -22.48 -30.02
C PRO A 172 41.00 -23.18 -29.29
N SER A 173 41.36 -24.39 -29.74
CA SER A 173 42.45 -25.18 -29.12
C SER A 173 43.84 -24.56 -29.29
N SER A 174 43.99 -23.59 -30.19
CA SER A 174 45.22 -22.82 -30.39
C SER A 174 45.43 -21.70 -29.35
N VAL A 175 44.42 -21.36 -28.56
CA VAL A 175 44.53 -20.34 -27.51
C VAL A 175 45.34 -20.88 -26.35
N GLN A 176 46.43 -20.18 -26.01
CA GLN A 176 47.31 -20.53 -24.88
C GLN A 176 46.97 -19.75 -23.61
N THR A 177 46.55 -18.49 -23.76
CA THR A 177 46.15 -17.62 -22.65
C THR A 177 44.77 -17.07 -22.95
N ILE A 178 43.85 -17.22 -21.99
CA ILE A 178 42.58 -16.51 -22.01
C ILE A 178 42.78 -15.25 -21.19
N GLU A 179 42.89 -14.11 -21.87
CA GLU A 179 43.21 -12.81 -21.27
C GLU A 179 42.16 -12.35 -20.25
N HIS A 180 42.53 -11.29 -19.53
CA HIS A 180 41.67 -10.71 -18.49
C HIS A 180 40.31 -10.30 -19.03
N SER A 181 39.26 -10.57 -18.25
CA SER A 181 37.88 -10.13 -18.51
C SER A 181 37.27 -10.53 -19.86
N VAL A 182 37.88 -11.44 -20.64
CA VAL A 182 37.43 -11.77 -22.01
C VAL A 182 35.95 -12.08 -22.09
N PHE A 183 35.40 -12.87 -21.14
CA PHE A 183 34.00 -13.27 -21.09
C PHE A 183 33.27 -12.74 -19.85
N ASN A 184 33.76 -11.66 -19.24
CA ASN A 184 33.13 -11.03 -18.07
C ASN A 184 31.68 -10.58 -18.39
N SER A 185 30.77 -10.72 -17.44
CA SER A 185 29.39 -10.26 -17.53
C SER A 185 28.67 -10.82 -18.76
N ASN A 186 28.60 -12.14 -18.84
CA ASN A 186 27.86 -12.90 -19.86
C ASN A 186 26.82 -13.83 -19.19
N GLU A 187 26.17 -14.70 -19.97
CA GLU A 187 25.17 -15.66 -19.48
C GLU A 187 25.65 -17.11 -19.66
N LEU A 188 26.97 -17.35 -19.65
CA LEU A 188 27.54 -18.67 -19.89
C LEU A 188 27.09 -19.64 -18.80
N THR A 189 26.51 -20.77 -19.21
CA THR A 189 26.06 -21.84 -18.30
C THR A 189 27.07 -22.98 -18.19
N SER A 190 27.91 -23.12 -19.20
CA SER A 190 29.04 -24.04 -19.28
C SER A 190 30.14 -23.46 -20.16
N VAL A 191 31.38 -23.85 -19.89
CA VAL A 191 32.51 -23.58 -20.78
C VAL A 191 33.48 -24.76 -20.74
N ASP A 192 33.90 -25.21 -21.92
CA ASP A 192 34.96 -26.20 -22.05
C ASP A 192 36.29 -25.47 -22.24
N ILE A 193 37.23 -25.68 -21.32
CA ILE A 193 38.59 -25.16 -21.44
C ILE A 193 39.41 -26.20 -22.21
N PRO A 194 39.90 -25.90 -23.43
CA PRO A 194 40.60 -26.89 -24.24
C PRO A 194 41.98 -27.23 -23.67
N GLU A 195 42.42 -28.47 -23.90
CA GLU A 195 43.80 -28.88 -23.68
C GLU A 195 44.73 -28.05 -24.57
N GLY A 196 45.63 -27.28 -23.95
CA GLY A 196 46.48 -26.29 -24.61
C GLY A 196 46.45 -24.91 -23.94
N VAL A 197 45.36 -24.58 -23.24
CA VAL A 197 45.29 -23.37 -22.42
C VAL A 197 46.20 -23.53 -21.20
N MET A 198 47.16 -22.61 -21.06
CA MET A 198 48.12 -22.57 -19.96
C MET A 198 47.69 -21.58 -18.86
N SER A 199 47.02 -20.49 -19.23
CA SER A 199 46.64 -19.43 -18.28
C SER A 199 45.20 -18.98 -18.49
N ILE A 200 44.47 -18.84 -17.39
CA ILE A 200 43.16 -18.18 -17.30
C ILE A 200 43.35 -16.93 -16.45
N GLU A 201 43.33 -15.76 -17.07
CA GLU A 201 43.65 -14.52 -16.37
C GLU A 201 42.51 -14.02 -15.47
N GLY A 202 42.76 -12.90 -14.78
CA GLY A 202 41.83 -12.35 -13.81
C GLY A 202 40.50 -11.90 -14.43
N ALA A 203 39.41 -12.14 -13.71
CA ALA A 203 38.03 -11.80 -14.09
C ALA A 203 37.53 -12.36 -15.44
N THR A 204 38.22 -13.32 -16.04
CA THR A 204 37.89 -13.85 -17.38
C THR A 204 36.45 -14.33 -17.54
N PHE A 205 35.89 -15.03 -16.56
CA PHE A 205 34.51 -15.52 -16.51
C PHE A 205 33.72 -14.91 -15.34
N LEU A 206 34.11 -13.74 -14.85
CA LEU A 206 33.37 -13.01 -13.81
C LEU A 206 31.91 -12.77 -14.24
N ASN A 207 30.96 -12.81 -13.31
CA ASN A 207 29.54 -12.51 -13.55
C ASN A 207 28.94 -13.38 -14.68
N ASN A 208 28.95 -14.70 -14.50
CA ASN A 208 28.34 -15.66 -15.43
C ASN A 208 27.40 -16.62 -14.68
N HIS A 209 26.95 -17.69 -15.33
CA HIS A 209 26.02 -18.68 -14.77
C HIS A 209 26.60 -20.10 -14.77
N LEU A 210 27.93 -20.22 -14.72
CA LEU A 210 28.61 -21.52 -14.75
C LEU A 210 28.25 -22.32 -13.49
N THR A 211 27.85 -23.58 -13.69
CA THR A 211 27.43 -24.49 -12.60
C THR A 211 28.52 -25.47 -12.17
N SER A 212 29.43 -25.79 -13.10
CA SER A 212 30.64 -26.55 -12.82
C SER A 212 31.72 -26.19 -13.83
N ILE A 213 32.98 -26.49 -13.48
CA ILE A 213 34.10 -26.30 -14.40
C ILE A 213 35.16 -27.39 -14.19
N THR A 214 35.73 -27.85 -15.30
CA THR A 214 36.90 -28.74 -15.29
C THR A 214 38.11 -27.96 -15.78
N ILE A 215 39.14 -27.89 -14.94
CA ILE A 215 40.42 -27.27 -15.23
C ILE A 215 41.35 -28.35 -15.82
N PRO A 216 41.73 -28.26 -17.10
CA PRO A 216 42.50 -29.29 -17.80
C PRO A 216 43.96 -29.37 -17.32
N ASN A 217 44.69 -30.39 -17.80
CA ASN A 217 46.07 -30.64 -17.36
C ASN A 217 47.03 -29.51 -17.73
N SER A 218 46.76 -28.83 -18.86
CA SER A 218 47.62 -27.76 -19.37
C SER A 218 47.60 -26.49 -18.53
N VAL A 219 46.54 -26.23 -17.74
CA VAL A 219 46.38 -24.96 -17.01
C VAL A 219 47.32 -24.91 -15.80
N THR A 220 48.19 -23.90 -15.79
CA THR A 220 49.17 -23.64 -14.73
C THR A 220 48.82 -22.41 -13.89
N PHE A 221 47.91 -21.55 -14.34
CA PHE A 221 47.53 -20.33 -13.62
C PHE A 221 46.04 -20.00 -13.78
N ILE A 222 45.39 -19.62 -12.68
CA ILE A 222 44.04 -19.06 -12.62
C ILE A 222 44.08 -17.76 -11.81
N GLY A 223 43.82 -16.65 -12.49
CA GLY A 223 43.89 -15.30 -11.93
C GLY A 223 42.77 -14.95 -10.97
N GLY A 224 42.96 -13.83 -10.26
CA GLY A 224 42.00 -13.31 -9.29
C GLY A 224 40.63 -13.04 -9.92
N ASN A 225 39.57 -13.41 -9.21
CA ASN A 225 38.17 -13.25 -9.65
C ASN A 225 37.81 -13.97 -10.96
N ALA A 226 38.67 -14.84 -11.51
CA ALA A 226 38.46 -15.48 -12.82
C ALA A 226 37.08 -16.12 -12.99
N PHE A 227 36.53 -16.71 -11.93
CA PHE A 227 35.22 -17.36 -11.88
C PHE A 227 34.34 -16.81 -10.74
N GLN A 228 34.59 -15.58 -10.30
CA GLN A 228 33.78 -14.93 -9.27
C GLN A 228 32.35 -14.67 -9.79
N ASN A 229 31.35 -14.62 -8.90
CA ASN A 229 29.95 -14.34 -9.24
C ASN A 229 29.42 -15.30 -10.33
N ASN A 230 29.67 -16.61 -10.14
CA ASN A 230 29.08 -17.69 -10.92
C ASN A 230 28.11 -18.50 -10.06
N ARG A 231 27.71 -19.70 -10.48
CA ARG A 231 26.85 -20.63 -9.73
C ARG A 231 27.56 -21.97 -9.52
N LEU A 232 28.89 -21.95 -9.39
CA LEU A 232 29.69 -23.16 -9.39
C LEU A 232 29.39 -23.97 -8.13
N GLU A 233 28.92 -25.20 -8.33
CA GLU A 233 28.74 -26.18 -7.25
C GLU A 233 29.97 -27.07 -7.08
N LYS A 234 30.73 -27.25 -8.18
CA LYS A 234 31.91 -28.10 -8.26
C LYS A 234 32.96 -27.53 -9.20
N VAL A 235 34.23 -27.57 -8.76
CA VAL A 235 35.40 -27.32 -9.62
C VAL A 235 36.29 -28.55 -9.59
N GLN A 236 36.61 -29.10 -10.76
CA GLN A 236 37.49 -30.26 -10.92
C GLN A 236 38.84 -29.82 -11.47
N PHE A 237 39.92 -30.12 -10.76
CA PHE A 237 41.29 -29.90 -11.21
C PHE A 237 41.88 -31.21 -11.74
N LEU A 238 42.41 -31.20 -12.96
CA LEU A 238 43.10 -32.36 -13.52
C LEU A 238 44.63 -32.29 -13.29
N ASN A 239 45.19 -31.10 -13.07
CA ASN A 239 46.62 -30.87 -12.80
C ASN A 239 46.90 -30.66 -11.29
N SER A 240 48.12 -31.00 -10.83
CA SER A 240 48.64 -30.67 -9.49
C SER A 240 49.45 -29.38 -9.39
N SER A 241 49.74 -28.72 -10.52
CA SER A 241 50.63 -27.54 -10.57
C SER A 241 49.91 -26.25 -10.94
N THR A 242 48.58 -26.24 -10.93
CA THR A 242 47.81 -25.02 -11.15
C THR A 242 47.96 -24.09 -9.96
N HIS A 243 48.47 -22.89 -10.17
CA HIS A 243 48.40 -21.82 -9.20
C HIS A 243 47.05 -21.12 -9.31
N VAL A 244 46.31 -21.03 -8.20
CA VAL A 244 44.98 -20.43 -8.12
C VAL A 244 45.03 -19.23 -7.18
N GLU A 245 44.70 -18.06 -7.70
CA GLU A 245 44.56 -16.86 -6.88
C GLU A 245 43.40 -17.02 -5.86
N PRO A 246 43.54 -16.56 -4.60
CA PRO A 246 42.55 -16.80 -3.54
C PRO A 246 41.13 -16.34 -3.88
N THR A 247 40.98 -15.33 -4.73
CA THR A 247 39.66 -14.78 -5.10
C THR A 247 39.04 -15.41 -6.33
N ALA A 248 39.75 -16.33 -7.02
CA ALA A 248 39.36 -16.90 -8.31
C ALA A 248 37.93 -17.44 -8.33
N PHE A 249 37.48 -18.09 -7.25
CA PHE A 249 36.17 -18.75 -7.17
C PHE A 249 35.25 -18.14 -6.10
N THR A 250 35.47 -16.89 -5.69
CA THR A 250 34.68 -16.24 -4.62
C THR A 250 33.27 -15.84 -5.05
N ASN A 251 32.40 -15.54 -4.08
CA ASN A 251 31.05 -15.01 -4.28
C ASN A 251 30.22 -15.82 -5.27
N GLN A 252 30.19 -17.15 -5.12
CA GLN A 252 29.25 -17.96 -5.88
C GLN A 252 27.82 -17.59 -5.48
N MET A 253 26.89 -17.72 -6.41
CA MET A 253 25.47 -17.40 -6.25
C MET A 253 24.63 -18.66 -6.32
N LYS A 254 23.73 -18.81 -5.35
CA LYS A 254 22.65 -19.80 -5.36
C LYS A 254 21.42 -19.13 -4.79
N ASN A 255 20.27 -19.29 -5.46
CA ASN A 255 19.05 -18.62 -5.04
C ASN A 255 18.72 -18.97 -3.58
N GLY A 256 18.51 -17.93 -2.77
CA GLY A 256 18.19 -18.02 -1.34
C GLY A 256 19.23 -18.68 -0.45
N HIS A 257 20.48 -18.78 -0.91
CA HIS A 257 21.56 -19.31 -0.10
C HIS A 257 22.77 -18.39 -0.09
N ALA A 258 23.39 -18.25 1.09
CA ALA A 258 24.67 -17.59 1.22
C ALA A 258 25.81 -18.59 0.96
N PHE A 259 26.85 -18.13 0.25
CA PHE A 259 28.03 -18.92 -0.06
C PHE A 259 28.99 -18.94 1.13
N GLU A 260 29.21 -20.13 1.70
CA GLU A 260 30.02 -20.36 2.91
C GLU A 260 31.49 -20.71 2.60
N GLY A 261 31.85 -20.76 1.31
CA GLY A 261 33.19 -21.10 0.84
C GLY A 261 33.28 -22.48 0.20
N TRP A 262 34.52 -22.87 -0.11
CA TRP A 262 34.87 -24.09 -0.81
C TRP A 262 35.38 -25.16 0.15
N TYR A 263 35.10 -26.43 -0.16
CA TYR A 263 35.49 -27.58 0.64
C TYR A 263 36.06 -28.68 -0.24
N GLU A 264 36.95 -29.49 0.32
CA GLU A 264 37.70 -30.54 -0.39
C GLU A 264 36.87 -31.82 -0.63
N ASP A 265 35.69 -31.90 -0.03
CA ASP A 265 34.81 -33.06 -0.07
C ASP A 265 33.33 -32.66 -0.06
N GLU A 266 32.48 -33.54 -0.59
CA GLU A 266 31.03 -33.33 -0.68
C GLU A 266 30.31 -33.28 0.68
N HIS A 267 30.95 -33.75 1.75
CA HIS A 267 30.41 -33.70 3.12
C HIS A 267 30.83 -32.42 3.85
N PHE A 268 31.53 -31.51 3.17
CA PHE A 268 32.00 -30.22 3.70
C PHE A 268 32.82 -30.36 4.99
N SER A 269 33.66 -31.40 5.06
CA SER A 269 34.45 -31.70 6.25
C SER A 269 35.71 -30.83 6.38
N THR A 270 36.33 -30.50 5.23
CA THR A 270 37.60 -29.75 5.19
C THR A 270 37.45 -28.53 4.28
N SER A 271 37.63 -27.32 4.84
CA SER A 271 37.59 -26.08 4.07
C SER A 271 38.80 -25.97 3.15
N TRP A 272 38.57 -25.62 1.90
CA TRP A 272 39.62 -25.37 0.92
C TRP A 272 40.11 -23.93 1.00
N SER A 273 41.43 -23.76 1.15
CA SER A 273 42.11 -22.46 1.13
C SER A 273 43.44 -22.50 0.36
N ASN A 274 43.71 -23.63 -0.29
CA ASN A 274 45.01 -23.90 -0.92
C ASN A 274 45.09 -23.27 -2.31
N THR A 275 46.17 -22.53 -2.59
CA THR A 275 46.41 -21.94 -3.91
C THR A 275 47.03 -22.91 -4.91
N THR A 276 47.28 -24.17 -4.52
CA THR A 276 47.80 -25.23 -5.42
C THR A 276 47.07 -26.57 -5.19
N PRO A 277 45.92 -26.81 -5.85
CA PRO A 277 45.15 -28.04 -5.68
C PRO A 277 45.93 -29.29 -6.13
N PRO A 278 45.86 -30.43 -5.40
CA PRO A 278 46.43 -31.70 -5.83
C PRO A 278 45.81 -32.26 -7.11
N ILE A 279 46.51 -33.20 -7.75
CA ILE A 279 46.05 -33.87 -8.97
C ILE A 279 44.69 -34.55 -8.76
N GLY A 280 43.75 -34.29 -9.67
CA GLY A 280 42.42 -34.90 -9.63
C GLY A 280 41.51 -34.37 -8.50
N MET A 281 41.91 -33.31 -7.78
CA MET A 281 41.09 -32.73 -6.72
C MET A 281 39.80 -32.14 -7.27
N ALA A 282 38.70 -32.34 -6.55
CA ALA A 282 37.49 -31.55 -6.71
C ALA A 282 37.25 -30.70 -5.45
N ILE A 283 36.78 -29.48 -5.65
CA ILE A 283 36.25 -28.65 -4.56
C ILE A 283 34.76 -28.42 -4.76
N TYR A 284 34.04 -28.31 -3.65
CA TYR A 284 32.59 -28.22 -3.57
C TYR A 284 32.17 -26.97 -2.81
N SER A 285 31.18 -26.25 -3.32
CA SER A 285 30.64 -25.05 -2.67
C SER A 285 29.75 -25.45 -1.49
N LYS A 286 29.93 -24.84 -0.32
CA LYS A 286 28.99 -24.96 0.80
C LYS A 286 28.03 -23.78 0.81
N TRP A 287 26.78 -24.06 1.18
CA TRP A 287 25.68 -23.11 1.19
C TRP A 287 24.96 -23.12 2.53
N SER A 288 24.60 -21.96 3.04
CA SER A 288 23.66 -21.79 4.15
C SER A 288 22.38 -21.16 3.62
N PRO A 289 21.18 -21.63 4.02
CA PRO A 289 19.94 -20.99 3.60
C PRO A 289 19.88 -19.58 4.20
N GLY A 290 19.45 -18.60 3.40
CA GLY A 290 19.30 -17.21 3.82
C GLY A 290 17.98 -17.00 4.58
N PRO A 291 17.94 -16.08 5.56
CA PRO A 291 16.70 -15.70 6.22
C PRO A 291 15.88 -14.74 5.34
N TYR A 292 14.57 -14.93 5.32
CA TYR A 292 13.62 -14.08 4.64
C TYR A 292 12.59 -13.53 5.61
N ASN A 293 12.26 -12.26 5.42
CA ASN A 293 11.25 -11.57 6.21
C ASN A 293 9.86 -11.77 5.59
N VAL A 294 8.91 -12.18 6.42
CA VAL A 294 7.49 -12.31 6.09
C VAL A 294 6.74 -11.24 6.88
N ILE A 295 6.31 -10.21 6.15
CA ILE A 295 5.51 -9.11 6.69
C ILE A 295 4.04 -9.51 6.61
N PHE A 296 3.28 -9.24 7.67
CA PHE A 296 1.85 -9.47 7.70
C PHE A 296 1.12 -8.13 7.60
N GLU A 297 0.66 -7.77 6.40
CA GLU A 297 -0.23 -6.60 6.26
C GLU A 297 -1.64 -6.98 6.67
N ASP A 298 -1.95 -6.65 7.92
CA ASP A 298 -3.21 -6.97 8.57
C ASP A 298 -4.41 -6.15 8.04
N ASN A 299 -4.16 -5.17 7.17
CA ASN A 299 -5.16 -4.34 6.49
C ASN A 299 -6.18 -3.71 7.46
N GLY A 300 -5.69 -3.23 8.60
CA GLY A 300 -6.49 -2.54 9.62
C GLY A 300 -7.08 -3.50 10.64
N SER A 301 -6.28 -4.46 11.09
CA SER A 301 -6.56 -5.25 12.29
C SER A 301 -6.51 -4.35 13.53
N ASP A 302 -7.35 -4.65 14.52
CA ASP A 302 -7.37 -4.03 15.84
C ASP A 302 -6.23 -4.57 16.74
N VAL A 303 -5.53 -5.62 16.29
CA VAL A 303 -4.39 -6.26 16.97
C VAL A 303 -3.16 -6.22 16.08
N LEU A 304 -2.04 -5.80 16.65
CA LEU A 304 -0.74 -5.77 15.96
C LEU A 304 -0.27 -7.19 15.62
N ILE A 305 -0.04 -7.45 14.32
CA ILE A 305 0.57 -8.69 13.85
C ILE A 305 2.05 -8.44 13.54
N GLN A 306 2.93 -9.12 14.26
CA GLN A 306 4.38 -8.97 14.05
C GLN A 306 4.85 -9.76 12.82
N SER A 307 5.84 -9.22 12.13
CA SER A 307 6.56 -9.92 11.06
C SER A 307 7.28 -11.15 11.60
N GLN A 308 7.47 -12.15 10.74
CA GLN A 308 8.22 -13.37 11.06
C GLN A 308 9.41 -13.54 10.13
N PHE A 309 10.39 -14.34 10.55
CA PHE A 309 11.49 -14.78 9.70
C PHE A 309 11.41 -16.28 9.45
N ALA A 310 11.76 -16.70 8.24
CA ALA A 310 11.96 -18.11 7.88
C ALA A 310 13.20 -18.23 6.99
N PHE A 311 13.93 -19.34 7.12
CA PHE A 311 15.00 -19.64 6.18
C PHE A 311 14.42 -20.08 4.82
N TYR A 312 15.23 -19.98 3.77
CA TYR A 312 14.83 -20.46 2.43
C TYR A 312 14.24 -21.87 2.48
N ASP A 313 13.06 -22.02 1.89
CA ASP A 313 12.27 -23.26 1.81
C ASP A 313 11.73 -23.77 3.17
N GLU A 314 11.81 -22.95 4.22
CA GLU A 314 11.10 -23.21 5.48
C GLU A 314 9.71 -22.55 5.50
N LYS A 315 8.87 -23.01 6.44
CA LYS A 315 7.52 -22.49 6.63
C LYS A 315 7.51 -21.44 7.75
N VAL A 316 6.66 -20.44 7.61
CA VAL A 316 6.31 -19.55 8.73
C VAL A 316 5.16 -20.11 9.55
N THR A 317 5.08 -19.72 10.82
CA THR A 317 3.97 -20.12 11.70
C THR A 317 2.77 -19.24 11.39
N GLU A 318 1.56 -19.82 11.36
CA GLU A 318 0.34 -19.00 11.25
C GLU A 318 0.24 -18.05 12.46
N PRO A 319 0.14 -16.73 12.25
CA PRO A 319 0.04 -15.78 13.36
C PRO A 319 -1.32 -15.94 14.07
N ALA A 320 -1.46 -15.31 15.24
CA ALA A 320 -2.76 -15.20 15.89
C ALA A 320 -3.77 -14.59 14.91
N THR A 321 -5.00 -15.14 14.89
CA THR A 321 -6.05 -14.69 13.98
C THR A 321 -6.32 -13.19 14.23
N PRO A 322 -6.10 -12.32 13.23
CA PRO A 322 -6.35 -10.90 13.40
C PRO A 322 -7.85 -10.65 13.59
N THR A 323 -8.19 -9.53 14.23
CA THR A 323 -9.58 -9.11 14.44
C THR A 323 -9.80 -7.72 13.88
N LYS A 324 -10.98 -7.47 13.30
CA LYS A 324 -11.37 -6.15 12.80
C LYS A 324 -12.85 -5.92 13.06
N ALA A 325 -13.19 -4.89 13.82
CA ALA A 325 -14.58 -4.57 14.15
C ALA A 325 -15.47 -4.51 12.89
N GLY A 326 -16.61 -5.21 12.93
CA GLY A 326 -17.57 -5.25 11.83
C GLY A 326 -17.15 -6.09 10.61
N HIS A 327 -16.08 -6.88 10.70
CA HIS A 327 -15.57 -7.72 9.60
C HIS A 327 -15.29 -9.17 10.02
N ILE A 328 -15.28 -10.07 9.04
CA ILE A 328 -14.88 -11.48 9.12
C ILE A 328 -13.52 -11.63 8.44
N PHE A 329 -12.58 -12.30 9.10
CA PHE A 329 -11.28 -12.63 8.55
C PHE A 329 -11.36 -13.85 7.62
N GLU A 330 -10.96 -13.70 6.36
CA GLU A 330 -11.06 -14.73 5.31
C GLU A 330 -9.73 -15.48 5.07
N GLY A 331 -8.66 -15.04 5.73
CA GLY A 331 -7.31 -15.63 5.65
C GLY A 331 -6.25 -14.68 5.11
N TRP A 332 -5.03 -15.21 5.04
CA TRP A 332 -3.84 -14.54 4.51
C TRP A 332 -3.63 -14.89 3.03
N TYR A 333 -3.15 -13.92 2.24
CA TYR A 333 -2.92 -14.05 0.81
C TYR A 333 -1.54 -13.52 0.43
N SER A 334 -0.83 -14.15 -0.51
CA SER A 334 0.51 -13.72 -0.93
C SER A 334 0.52 -12.55 -1.92
N ASP A 335 -0.66 -12.08 -2.31
CA ASP A 335 -0.84 -10.91 -3.17
C ASP A 335 -1.96 -10.00 -2.68
N SER A 336 -1.80 -8.70 -2.95
CA SER A 336 -2.72 -7.65 -2.50
C SER A 336 -4.08 -7.64 -3.22
N ILE A 337 -4.23 -8.39 -4.32
CA ILE A 337 -5.51 -8.56 -5.02
C ILE A 337 -6.28 -9.80 -4.53
N PHE A 338 -5.75 -10.50 -3.52
CA PHE A 338 -6.36 -11.65 -2.85
C PHE A 338 -6.66 -12.83 -3.78
N SER A 339 -5.76 -13.11 -4.72
CA SER A 339 -5.90 -14.21 -5.69
C SER A 339 -5.26 -15.53 -5.25
N ASN A 340 -4.17 -15.47 -4.48
CA ASN A 340 -3.41 -16.61 -4.01
C ASN A 340 -3.48 -16.67 -2.49
N LYS A 341 -4.36 -17.54 -1.97
CA LYS A 341 -4.48 -17.77 -0.52
C LYS A 341 -3.25 -18.51 -0.04
N TRP A 342 -2.61 -18.00 1.01
CA TRP A 342 -1.45 -18.62 1.63
C TRP A 342 -1.86 -19.81 2.51
N ASP A 343 -1.15 -20.91 2.36
CA ASP A 343 -1.33 -22.14 3.12
C ASP A 343 -0.12 -22.39 4.02
N PHE A 344 -0.22 -22.05 5.31
CA PHE A 344 0.85 -22.25 6.30
C PHE A 344 1.26 -23.73 6.49
N VAL A 345 0.47 -24.69 6.01
CA VAL A 345 0.82 -26.11 6.07
C VAL A 345 1.68 -26.53 4.90
N ASN A 346 1.50 -25.94 3.71
CA ASN A 346 2.13 -26.44 2.48
C ASN A 346 3.12 -25.45 1.86
N ASP A 347 2.88 -24.16 2.00
CA ASP A 347 3.69 -23.12 1.37
C ASP A 347 4.99 -22.86 2.16
N THR A 348 6.07 -22.60 1.43
CA THR A 348 7.39 -22.29 1.97
C THR A 348 7.85 -20.91 1.53
N VAL A 349 8.74 -20.30 2.31
CA VAL A 349 9.27 -18.96 2.05
C VAL A 349 10.50 -19.07 1.17
N THR A 350 10.43 -18.49 -0.03
CA THR A 350 11.55 -18.49 -0.98
C THR A 350 12.18 -17.12 -1.15
N ASP A 351 11.50 -16.05 -0.73
CA ASP A 351 11.89 -14.65 -0.86
C ASP A 351 11.26 -13.81 0.26
N ASN A 352 11.72 -12.56 0.42
CA ASN A 352 11.02 -11.60 1.27
C ASN A 352 9.61 -11.39 0.73
N MET A 353 8.60 -11.53 1.58
CA MET A 353 7.21 -11.46 1.14
C MET A 353 6.30 -10.74 2.13
N THR A 354 5.15 -10.34 1.61
CA THR A 354 4.06 -9.75 2.39
C THR A 354 2.82 -10.61 2.23
N LEU A 355 2.26 -11.03 3.36
CA LEU A 355 0.99 -11.72 3.42
C LEU A 355 -0.10 -10.70 3.80
N TYR A 356 -1.15 -10.63 3.01
CA TYR A 356 -2.24 -9.67 3.13
C TYR A 356 -3.46 -10.31 3.76
N ALA A 357 -3.98 -9.70 4.83
CA ALA A 357 -5.22 -10.11 5.45
C ALA A 357 -6.42 -9.74 4.56
N LYS A 358 -7.28 -10.70 4.27
CA LYS A 358 -8.54 -10.46 3.56
C LYS A 358 -9.70 -10.35 4.55
N TRP A 359 -10.51 -9.30 4.37
CA TRP A 359 -11.66 -9.00 5.22
C TRP A 359 -12.96 -9.00 4.42
N GLN A 360 -14.00 -9.60 4.97
CA GLN A 360 -15.38 -9.47 4.50
C GLN A 360 -16.17 -8.62 5.50
N ALA A 361 -16.79 -7.53 5.04
CA ALA A 361 -17.65 -6.71 5.91
C ALA A 361 -18.92 -7.48 6.31
N ASN A 362 -19.34 -7.36 7.56
CA ASN A 362 -20.62 -7.87 8.05
C ASN A 362 -21.78 -7.09 7.45
N ASP A 363 -22.90 -7.74 7.20
CA ASP A 363 -24.16 -7.08 6.82
C ASP A 363 -25.01 -6.80 8.05
N TYR A 364 -25.52 -5.57 8.16
CA TYR A 364 -26.40 -5.12 9.24
C TYR A 364 -27.77 -4.70 8.72
N THR A 365 -28.79 -5.00 9.51
CA THR A 365 -30.19 -4.65 9.20
C THR A 365 -30.62 -3.40 9.95
N VAL A 366 -31.19 -2.46 9.21
CA VAL A 366 -31.86 -1.25 9.74
C VAL A 366 -33.37 -1.43 9.67
N GLN A 367 -34.02 -1.33 10.83
CA GLN A 367 -35.47 -1.39 10.94
C GLN A 367 -36.07 0.01 10.97
N PHE A 368 -37.25 0.17 10.37
CA PHE A 368 -37.96 1.44 10.33
C PHE A 368 -39.27 1.36 11.11
N VAL A 369 -39.34 2.07 12.23
CA VAL A 369 -40.55 2.19 13.06
C VAL A 369 -41.29 3.48 12.68
N THR A 370 -42.42 3.33 12.00
CA THR A 370 -43.16 4.48 11.45
C THR A 370 -44.14 5.09 12.44
N ASP A 371 -44.73 4.31 13.35
CA ASP A 371 -45.87 4.75 14.17
C ASP A 371 -46.95 5.52 13.35
N GLY A 372 -47.15 5.10 12.10
CA GLY A 372 -48.04 5.73 11.13
C GLY A 372 -48.85 4.70 10.36
N ASP A 373 -49.66 5.16 9.41
CA ASP A 373 -50.58 4.31 8.65
C ASP A 373 -49.88 3.49 7.54
N SER A 374 -48.64 3.85 7.21
CA SER A 374 -47.80 3.12 6.24
C SER A 374 -46.68 2.35 6.93
N SER A 375 -46.34 1.16 6.43
CA SER A 375 -45.14 0.41 6.81
C SER A 375 -43.97 0.68 5.86
N ILE A 376 -42.74 0.75 6.38
CA ILE A 376 -41.52 0.88 5.58
C ILE A 376 -40.70 -0.43 5.69
N PRO A 377 -40.28 -1.04 4.56
CA PRO A 377 -39.43 -2.23 4.60
C PRO A 377 -38.07 -1.97 5.25
N ASN A 378 -37.55 -2.97 5.94
CA ASN A 378 -36.17 -2.94 6.46
C ASN A 378 -35.16 -2.89 5.31
N GLN A 379 -33.99 -2.31 5.59
CA GLN A 379 -32.85 -2.31 4.66
C GLN A 379 -31.67 -3.05 5.28
N THR A 380 -30.85 -3.66 4.43
CA THR A 380 -29.62 -4.35 4.83
C THR A 380 -28.44 -3.72 4.09
N VAL A 381 -27.35 -3.47 4.79
CA VAL A 381 -26.15 -2.85 4.22
C VAL A 381 -24.90 -3.40 4.93
N ALA A 382 -23.79 -3.47 4.21
CA ALA A 382 -22.49 -3.80 4.80
C ALA A 382 -22.09 -2.77 5.87
N HIS A 383 -21.26 -3.19 6.83
CA HIS A 383 -20.67 -2.34 7.86
C HIS A 383 -20.08 -1.04 7.26
N ASN A 384 -20.35 0.09 7.90
CA ASN A 384 -20.01 1.44 7.45
C ASN A 384 -20.65 1.87 6.11
N GLY A 385 -21.62 1.12 5.60
CA GLY A 385 -22.36 1.50 4.40
C GLY A 385 -23.52 2.46 4.67
N PHE A 386 -23.94 3.15 3.60
CA PHE A 386 -25.10 4.04 3.60
C PHE A 386 -26.38 3.27 3.24
N ILE A 387 -27.47 3.54 3.94
CA ILE A 387 -28.82 3.09 3.55
C ILE A 387 -29.49 4.13 2.67
N THR A 388 -30.37 3.68 1.77
CA THR A 388 -31.12 4.60 0.91
C THR A 388 -32.25 5.26 1.68
N LYS A 389 -32.52 6.54 1.43
CA LYS A 389 -33.67 7.23 2.03
C LYS A 389 -34.96 6.53 1.59
N PRO A 390 -35.76 5.98 2.53
CA PRO A 390 -36.99 5.26 2.16
C PRO A 390 -38.08 6.24 1.69
N ALA A 391 -39.16 5.68 1.14
CA ALA A 391 -40.36 6.46 0.84
C ALA A 391 -40.88 7.17 2.12
N THR A 392 -41.37 8.41 1.97
CA THR A 392 -41.94 9.17 3.08
C THR A 392 -43.15 8.42 3.66
N PRO A 393 -43.13 8.03 4.95
CA PRO A 393 -44.28 7.37 5.56
C PRO A 393 -45.46 8.35 5.67
N THR A 394 -46.67 7.82 5.84
CA THR A 394 -47.91 8.60 6.02
C THR A 394 -48.56 8.33 7.36
N LYS A 395 -49.07 9.37 8.02
CA LYS A 395 -49.92 9.28 9.23
C LYS A 395 -51.02 10.33 9.13
N MET A 396 -52.28 9.91 9.13
CA MET A 396 -53.44 10.78 8.93
C MET A 396 -53.45 11.92 9.96
N GLY A 397 -53.60 13.15 9.48
CA GLY A 397 -53.63 14.34 10.32
C GLY A 397 -52.28 14.76 10.91
N HIS A 398 -51.17 14.22 10.41
CA HIS A 398 -49.81 14.58 10.83
C HIS A 398 -48.91 14.88 9.63
N ILE A 399 -47.84 15.63 9.88
CA ILE A 399 -46.74 15.90 8.94
C ILE A 399 -45.52 15.11 9.40
N PHE A 400 -44.84 14.44 8.47
CA PHE A 400 -43.60 13.71 8.73
C PHE A 400 -42.42 14.69 8.79
N GLU A 401 -41.67 14.67 9.90
CA GLU A 401 -40.56 15.61 10.14
C GLU A 401 -39.19 14.98 9.88
N GLY A 402 -39.03 13.66 10.00
CA GLY A 402 -37.74 13.01 9.78
C GLY A 402 -37.62 11.63 10.44
N TRP A 403 -36.46 10.99 10.22
CA TRP A 403 -36.07 9.73 10.85
C TRP A 403 -35.04 10.00 11.95
N TYR A 404 -35.17 9.33 13.08
CA TYR A 404 -34.32 9.53 14.25
C TYR A 404 -33.78 8.19 14.76
N GLU A 405 -32.57 8.18 15.30
CA GLU A 405 -31.93 6.97 15.85
C GLU A 405 -32.56 6.51 17.16
N ASP A 406 -33.24 7.43 17.85
CA ASP A 406 -33.83 7.21 19.15
C ASP A 406 -35.31 7.58 19.18
N SER A 407 -36.07 6.88 20.03
CA SER A 407 -37.50 7.11 20.20
C SER A 407 -37.84 8.42 20.95
N SER A 408 -36.83 9.13 21.47
CA SER A 408 -37.00 10.46 22.09
C SER A 408 -36.83 11.59 21.08
N PHE A 409 -36.51 11.25 19.82
CA PHE A 409 -36.37 12.16 18.69
C PHE A 409 -35.28 13.23 18.89
N VAL A 410 -34.14 12.82 19.47
CA VAL A 410 -32.98 13.70 19.73
C VAL A 410 -32.00 13.68 18.57
N ASN A 411 -31.60 12.49 18.12
CA ASN A 411 -30.57 12.30 17.10
C ASN A 411 -31.23 12.02 15.75
N GLU A 412 -31.27 13.03 14.88
CA GLU A 412 -31.82 12.90 13.54
C GLU A 412 -30.86 12.14 12.62
N TRP A 413 -31.40 11.18 11.88
CA TRP A 413 -30.64 10.37 10.92
C TRP A 413 -30.51 11.08 9.57
N ASP A 414 -29.28 11.34 9.17
CA ASP A 414 -28.91 11.86 7.86
C ASP A 414 -28.43 10.74 6.93
N PHE A 415 -29.27 10.41 5.93
CA PHE A 415 -29.00 9.39 4.91
C PHE A 415 -27.80 9.68 4.01
N THR A 416 -27.20 10.87 4.09
CA THR A 416 -26.04 11.26 3.30
C THR A 416 -24.72 11.19 4.06
N THR A 417 -24.75 11.25 5.40
CA THR A 417 -23.54 11.32 6.24
C THR A 417 -23.45 10.19 7.26
N ASN A 418 -24.56 9.67 7.76
CA ASN A 418 -24.54 8.57 8.72
C ASN A 418 -24.35 7.21 8.03
N THR A 419 -23.60 6.33 8.69
CA THR A 419 -23.28 4.98 8.23
C THR A 419 -23.73 3.95 9.25
N VAL A 420 -23.99 2.72 8.79
CA VAL A 420 -24.49 1.64 9.66
C VAL A 420 -23.32 0.84 10.22
N THR A 421 -23.08 0.96 11.52
CA THR A 421 -22.02 0.25 12.24
C THR A 421 -22.51 -1.02 12.96
N GLY A 422 -23.82 -1.23 13.01
CA GLY A 422 -24.44 -2.39 13.67
C GLY A 422 -25.95 -2.45 13.43
N PRO A 423 -26.66 -3.48 13.94
CA PRO A 423 -28.11 -3.55 13.86
C PRO A 423 -28.75 -2.36 14.59
N MET A 424 -29.66 -1.64 13.92
CA MET A 424 -30.29 -0.44 14.50
C MET A 424 -31.74 -0.26 14.05
N THR A 425 -32.43 0.66 14.71
CA THR A 425 -33.82 1.01 14.43
C THR A 425 -33.95 2.52 14.29
N LEU A 426 -34.60 2.99 13.22
CA LEU A 426 -34.93 4.39 12.99
C LEU A 426 -36.42 4.65 13.24
N TYR A 427 -36.72 5.76 13.91
CA TYR A 427 -38.06 6.16 14.35
C TYR A 427 -38.56 7.38 13.58
N ALA A 428 -39.79 7.32 13.08
CA ALA A 428 -40.42 8.44 12.39
C ALA A 428 -40.95 9.48 13.38
N LYS A 429 -40.57 10.75 13.18
CA LYS A 429 -41.10 11.89 13.96
C LYS A 429 -42.27 12.55 13.24
N TRP A 430 -43.30 12.88 14.01
CA TRP A 430 -44.56 13.44 13.50
C TRP A 430 -44.92 14.75 14.17
N GLN A 431 -45.33 15.74 13.38
CA GLN A 431 -45.96 16.96 13.84
C GLN A 431 -47.48 16.86 13.61
N VAL A 432 -48.29 17.07 14.66
CA VAL A 432 -49.75 17.05 14.54
C VAL A 432 -50.27 18.28 13.77
N ASN A 433 -51.18 18.08 12.83
CA ASN A 433 -51.83 19.19 12.13
C ASN A 433 -52.72 19.98 13.07
N ASN A 434 -52.81 21.30 12.86
CA ASN A 434 -53.78 22.16 13.55
C ASN A 434 -54.80 22.71 12.55
N TYR A 435 -56.07 22.69 12.93
CA TYR A 435 -57.19 23.15 12.14
C TYR A 435 -57.85 24.35 12.78
N THR A 436 -58.28 25.29 11.96
CA THR A 436 -59.01 26.48 12.44
C THR A 436 -60.49 26.15 12.56
N VAL A 437 -61.06 26.39 13.74
CA VAL A 437 -62.50 26.38 13.96
C VAL A 437 -62.99 27.81 14.05
N GLN A 438 -63.80 28.19 13.06
CA GLN A 438 -64.35 29.53 12.94
C GLN A 438 -65.77 29.59 13.53
N PHE A 439 -66.15 30.74 14.06
CA PHE A 439 -67.44 30.90 14.72
C PHE A 439 -68.29 31.94 13.98
N ALA A 440 -69.20 31.46 13.14
CA ALA A 440 -70.20 32.29 12.47
C ALA A 440 -71.34 32.62 13.45
N THR A 441 -71.32 33.81 14.03
CA THR A 441 -72.24 34.22 15.10
C THR A 441 -73.66 34.53 14.61
N ASN A 442 -73.90 34.51 13.30
CA ASN A 442 -75.21 34.70 12.67
C ASN A 442 -75.97 35.92 13.23
N GLY A 443 -75.28 37.07 13.31
CA GLY A 443 -75.83 38.34 13.79
C GLY A 443 -75.62 38.64 15.28
N GLY A 444 -74.84 37.84 16.00
CA GLY A 444 -74.40 38.13 17.38
C GLY A 444 -72.99 38.75 17.46
N SER A 445 -72.56 39.10 18.67
CA SER A 445 -71.21 39.61 18.97
C SER A 445 -70.11 38.67 18.48
N ALA A 446 -69.00 39.22 17.98
CA ALA A 446 -67.89 38.45 17.42
C ALA A 446 -67.30 37.42 18.42
N VAL A 447 -66.87 36.27 17.89
CA VAL A 447 -66.22 35.20 18.64
C VAL A 447 -64.90 34.85 17.94
N THR A 448 -63.82 34.77 18.72
CA THR A 448 -62.48 34.46 18.18
C THR A 448 -62.40 33.01 17.73
N ASN A 449 -61.74 32.79 16.59
CA ASN A 449 -61.47 31.44 16.08
C ASN A 449 -60.54 30.67 17.05
N GLN A 450 -60.68 29.35 17.04
CA GLN A 450 -59.79 28.46 17.81
C GLN A 450 -58.90 27.65 16.87
N MET A 451 -57.68 27.38 17.29
CA MET A 451 -56.77 26.43 16.64
C MET A 451 -56.79 25.13 17.41
N ILE A 452 -57.24 24.06 16.77
CA ILE A 452 -57.44 22.75 17.39
C ILE A 452 -56.56 21.73 16.68
N ALA A 453 -55.74 20.98 17.44
CA ALA A 453 -54.96 19.88 16.89
C ALA A 453 -55.89 18.82 16.25
N HIS A 454 -55.40 18.09 15.27
CA HIS A 454 -56.14 16.98 14.67
C HIS A 454 -56.71 16.05 15.75
N ASN A 455 -57.99 15.71 15.63
CA ASN A 455 -58.76 14.95 16.60
C ASN A 455 -58.98 15.61 17.97
N GLY A 456 -58.61 16.88 18.14
CA GLY A 456 -58.87 17.67 19.34
C GLY A 456 -60.33 18.10 19.47
N LEU A 457 -60.72 18.46 20.69
CA LEU A 457 -62.04 19.00 20.99
C LEU A 457 -62.02 20.53 20.93
N VAL A 458 -63.10 21.11 20.40
CA VAL A 458 -63.31 22.56 20.44
C VAL A 458 -63.66 22.95 21.87
N VAL A 459 -63.03 24.00 22.41
CA VAL A 459 -63.43 24.55 23.71
C VAL A 459 -64.68 25.40 23.49
N MET A 460 -65.71 25.26 24.33
CA MET A 460 -66.92 26.08 24.20
C MET A 460 -66.54 27.57 24.30
N PRO A 461 -66.79 28.38 23.26
CA PRO A 461 -66.46 29.81 23.31
C PRO A 461 -67.42 30.54 24.24
N THR A 462 -67.05 31.77 24.61
CA THR A 462 -67.97 32.68 25.31
C THR A 462 -69.26 32.79 24.51
N VAL A 463 -70.39 32.67 25.19
CA VAL A 463 -71.70 32.71 24.56
C VAL A 463 -71.87 34.09 23.89
N PRO A 464 -72.03 34.16 22.56
CA PRO A 464 -72.22 35.45 21.91
C PRO A 464 -73.55 36.07 22.37
N THR A 465 -73.67 37.39 22.23
CA THR A 465 -74.90 38.13 22.55
C THR A 465 -75.54 38.70 21.30
N ARG A 466 -76.88 38.69 21.25
CA ARG A 466 -77.67 39.29 20.16
C ARG A 466 -78.93 39.92 20.75
N THR A 467 -79.06 41.24 20.63
CA THR A 467 -80.19 42.00 21.21
C THR A 467 -81.53 41.44 20.73
N GLY A 468 -82.40 41.04 21.68
CA GLY A 468 -83.72 40.49 21.41
C GLY A 468 -83.78 38.97 21.22
N TYR A 469 -82.66 38.25 21.34
CA TYR A 469 -82.57 36.80 21.12
C TYR A 469 -81.80 36.09 22.24
N THR A 470 -82.15 34.83 22.51
CA THR A 470 -81.44 33.88 23.38
C THR A 470 -80.60 32.95 22.51
N PHE A 471 -79.34 32.75 22.88
CA PHE A 471 -78.43 31.83 22.21
C PHE A 471 -78.85 30.37 22.50
N SER A 472 -78.99 29.57 21.45
CA SER A 472 -79.53 28.20 21.51
C SER A 472 -78.49 27.12 21.18
N GLY A 473 -77.21 27.49 20.99
CA GLY A 473 -76.11 26.56 20.73
C GLY A 473 -75.40 26.79 19.39
N TRP A 474 -74.29 26.07 19.22
CA TRP A 474 -73.48 26.04 17.99
C TRP A 474 -73.82 24.81 17.16
N TYR A 475 -73.78 24.95 15.83
CA TYR A 475 -74.14 23.92 14.86
C TYR A 475 -73.03 23.77 13.82
N GLN A 476 -72.77 22.56 13.35
CA GLN A 476 -71.69 22.29 12.38
C GLN A 476 -72.07 22.58 10.93
N ASP A 477 -73.35 22.82 10.67
CA ASP A 477 -73.90 23.15 9.37
C ASP A 477 -74.60 24.52 9.38
N ALA A 478 -74.51 25.24 8.27
CA ALA A 478 -75.13 26.55 8.12
C ALA A 478 -76.67 26.51 8.19
N ALA A 479 -77.29 25.35 7.93
CA ALA A 479 -78.74 25.15 8.02
C ALA A 479 -79.24 24.96 9.47
N LEU A 480 -78.32 24.92 10.46
CA LEU A 480 -78.62 24.83 11.89
C LEU A 480 -79.42 23.57 12.29
N THR A 481 -79.07 22.45 11.66
CA THR A 481 -79.73 21.15 11.83
C THR A 481 -78.94 20.17 12.70
N GLN A 482 -77.62 20.26 12.69
CA GLN A 482 -76.72 19.39 13.44
C GLN A 482 -75.97 20.17 14.54
N PRO A 483 -76.39 20.05 15.81
CA PRO A 483 -75.69 20.71 16.90
C PRO A 483 -74.26 20.18 17.02
N TRP A 484 -73.30 21.05 17.32
CA TRP A 484 -71.93 20.65 17.61
C TRP A 484 -71.82 20.14 19.04
N ASP A 485 -71.25 18.95 19.20
CA ASP A 485 -71.00 18.34 20.50
C ASP A 485 -69.59 18.71 20.98
N PHE A 486 -69.49 19.69 21.87
CA PHE A 486 -68.22 20.14 22.44
C PHE A 486 -67.55 19.09 23.34
N THR A 487 -68.25 18.02 23.73
CA THR A 487 -67.71 16.96 24.59
C THR A 487 -67.08 15.83 23.78
N ASN A 488 -67.68 15.46 22.64
CA ASN A 488 -67.24 14.28 21.88
C ASN A 488 -66.84 14.54 20.43
N ALA A 489 -67.29 15.64 19.81
CA ALA A 489 -67.00 15.89 18.39
C ALA A 489 -65.55 16.36 18.21
N LYS A 490 -64.85 15.67 17.32
CA LYS A 490 -63.42 15.88 17.04
C LYS A 490 -63.23 16.71 15.78
N VAL A 491 -62.24 17.60 15.82
CA VAL A 491 -61.87 18.41 14.66
C VAL A 491 -60.90 17.64 13.77
N THR A 492 -61.32 17.34 12.54
CA THR A 492 -60.50 16.63 11.53
C THR A 492 -60.14 17.50 10.33
N ALA A 493 -60.76 18.68 10.20
CA ALA A 493 -60.49 19.67 9.17
C ALA A 493 -60.86 21.08 9.65
N THR A 494 -60.36 22.11 8.98
CA THR A 494 -60.80 23.49 9.18
C THR A 494 -62.30 23.58 8.92
N MET A 495 -63.06 24.12 9.88
CA MET A 495 -64.51 24.13 9.84
C MET A 495 -65.09 25.40 10.46
N THR A 496 -66.38 25.62 10.23
CA THR A 496 -67.12 26.77 10.77
C THR A 496 -68.31 26.27 11.57
N LEU A 497 -68.44 26.73 12.81
CA LEU A 497 -69.60 26.51 13.66
C LEU A 497 -70.53 27.72 13.59
N TYR A 498 -71.84 27.47 13.55
CA TYR A 498 -72.88 28.46 13.31
C TYR A 498 -73.77 28.63 14.54
N ALA A 499 -73.96 29.87 15.00
CA ALA A 499 -74.81 30.18 16.14
C ALA A 499 -76.31 30.09 15.78
N LYS A 500 -77.10 29.44 16.63
CA LYS A 500 -78.57 29.42 16.55
C LYS A 500 -79.18 30.33 17.61
N TRP A 501 -80.25 31.02 17.24
CA TRP A 501 -80.91 32.05 18.06
C TRP A 501 -82.41 31.81 18.17
N VAL A 502 -83.00 32.08 19.33
CA VAL A 502 -84.44 32.04 19.58
C VAL A 502 -84.90 33.42 20.06
N THR A 503 -86.05 33.93 19.61
CA THR A 503 -86.55 35.28 19.97
C THR A 503 -87.07 35.34 21.40
N ASN A 504 -86.69 36.38 22.16
CA ASN A 504 -87.09 36.52 23.57
C ASN A 504 -88.56 36.97 23.66
N SER A 505 -89.42 36.18 24.33
CA SER A 505 -90.77 36.60 24.75
C SER A 505 -90.75 37.10 26.21
N PRO A 506 -91.59 38.08 26.59
CA PRO A 506 -91.38 38.83 27.84
C PRO A 506 -92.02 38.14 29.06
N SER A 507 -91.21 37.58 29.98
CA SER A 507 -91.48 37.57 31.43
C SER A 507 -90.36 36.91 32.27
N GLY A 508 -89.82 37.65 33.25
CA GLY A 508 -89.67 37.22 34.66
C GLY A 508 -88.59 36.23 35.11
N ASN A 509 -87.47 36.78 35.62
CA ASN A 509 -86.77 36.48 36.89
C ASN A 509 -86.06 35.11 37.19
N THR A 510 -84.72 35.19 37.20
CA THR A 510 -83.64 34.70 38.10
C THR A 510 -83.75 33.45 38.99
N GLY A 511 -82.67 32.64 38.97
CA GLY A 511 -82.15 31.92 40.15
C GLY A 511 -81.31 30.67 39.82
N GLY A 512 -79.98 30.80 39.79
CA GLY A 512 -79.04 29.68 39.55
C GLY A 512 -78.59 28.95 40.82
N ASN A 513 -78.00 27.76 40.62
CA ASN A 513 -77.07 27.12 41.57
C ASN A 513 -76.07 26.28 40.78
N SER A 514 -74.79 26.63 40.90
CA SER A 514 -73.64 25.88 40.37
C SER A 514 -73.06 25.02 41.51
N PRO A 515 -72.71 23.73 41.28
CA PRO A 515 -72.03 22.93 42.30
C PRO A 515 -70.55 23.30 42.40
N SER A 516 -70.04 23.28 43.64
CA SER A 516 -68.66 23.55 44.04
C SER A 516 -67.71 22.38 43.70
N ILE A 517 -66.59 22.69 43.06
CA ILE A 517 -65.47 21.78 42.76
C ILE A 517 -64.36 22.01 43.81
N PRO A 518 -63.68 20.97 44.36
CA PRO A 518 -62.56 21.15 45.28
C PRO A 518 -61.37 21.83 44.58
N SER A 519 -60.64 22.70 45.30
CA SER A 519 -59.60 23.55 44.73
C SER A 519 -58.23 22.88 44.60
N GLU A 520 -57.93 21.81 45.35
CA GLU A 520 -56.60 21.19 45.43
C GLU A 520 -56.67 19.67 45.65
N VAL A 521 -55.65 18.94 45.17
CA VAL A 521 -55.45 17.48 45.28
C VAL A 521 -54.01 17.17 45.71
N THR A 522 -53.80 16.07 46.44
CA THR A 522 -52.51 15.67 47.01
C THR A 522 -51.90 14.47 46.29
N VAL A 523 -50.61 14.55 45.95
CA VAL A 523 -49.80 13.47 45.37
C VAL A 523 -48.79 12.98 46.41
N ASN A 524 -48.87 11.71 46.76
CA ASN A 524 -47.94 11.03 47.68
C ASN A 524 -46.91 10.20 46.89
N PHE A 525 -45.72 9.99 47.47
CA PHE A 525 -44.64 9.22 46.85
C PHE A 525 -44.17 8.09 47.78
N GLU A 526 -44.14 6.87 47.26
CA GLU A 526 -43.63 5.67 47.93
C GLU A 526 -42.33 5.23 47.26
N VAL A 527 -41.21 5.41 47.94
CA VAL A 527 -39.85 5.32 47.36
C VAL A 527 -39.20 3.93 47.49
N ASP A 528 -39.87 2.98 48.14
CA ASP A 528 -39.44 1.58 48.32
C ASP A 528 -37.94 1.44 48.68
N GLY A 529 -37.53 2.06 49.78
CA GLY A 529 -36.16 2.03 50.28
C GLY A 529 -35.17 2.98 49.59
N GLY A 530 -35.63 3.85 48.69
CA GLY A 530 -34.86 4.99 48.18
C GLY A 530 -34.92 6.23 49.09
N SER A 531 -34.23 7.30 48.69
CA SER A 531 -34.25 8.60 49.39
C SER A 531 -35.67 9.19 49.42
N VAL A 532 -36.05 9.80 50.55
CA VAL A 532 -37.39 10.38 50.77
C VAL A 532 -37.74 11.45 49.72
N VAL A 533 -38.97 11.42 49.22
CA VAL A 533 -39.56 12.45 48.35
C VAL A 533 -40.81 13.03 49.03
N ASP A 534 -40.82 14.35 49.21
CA ASP A 534 -41.94 15.05 49.86
C ASP A 534 -43.21 15.00 49.00
N LYS A 535 -44.38 14.87 49.65
CA LYS A 535 -45.69 14.94 48.98
C LYS A 535 -45.91 16.32 48.34
N GLN A 536 -46.64 16.34 47.23
CA GLN A 536 -46.99 17.58 46.52
C GLN A 536 -48.49 17.85 46.60
N VAL A 537 -48.88 19.12 46.79
CA VAL A 537 -50.27 19.57 46.72
C VAL A 537 -50.40 20.44 45.46
N ILE A 538 -51.31 20.08 44.56
CA ILE A 538 -51.51 20.76 43.27
C ILE A 538 -52.98 21.10 43.03
N GLY A 539 -53.26 22.04 42.11
CA GLY A 539 -54.62 22.45 41.79
C GLY A 539 -55.44 21.33 41.13
N TYR A 540 -56.75 21.30 41.37
CA TYR A 540 -57.65 20.34 40.73
C TYR A 540 -57.55 20.41 39.19
N ASN A 541 -57.46 19.25 38.54
CA ASN A 541 -57.32 19.10 37.07
C ASN A 541 -56.04 19.75 36.50
N THR A 542 -54.96 19.79 37.28
CA THR A 542 -53.63 20.21 36.83
C THR A 542 -52.68 19.02 36.66
N LYS A 543 -51.58 19.22 35.91
CA LYS A 543 -50.54 18.22 35.69
C LYS A 543 -49.38 18.44 36.66
N LEU A 544 -48.64 17.38 36.97
CA LEU A 544 -47.39 17.52 37.72
C LEU A 544 -46.32 18.15 36.85
N SER A 545 -45.77 19.28 37.29
CA SER A 545 -44.73 20.01 36.54
C SER A 545 -43.37 19.34 36.61
N GLN A 546 -43.07 18.65 37.72
CA GLN A 546 -41.82 17.94 37.97
C GLN A 546 -41.96 17.01 39.19
N ILE A 547 -41.27 15.88 39.16
CA ILE A 547 -41.18 14.92 40.27
C ILE A 547 -39.71 14.68 40.60
N ALA A 548 -39.34 14.74 41.88
CA ALA A 548 -37.97 14.44 42.29
C ALA A 548 -37.62 12.98 42.01
N ILE A 549 -36.37 12.74 41.59
CA ILE A 549 -35.85 11.39 41.33
C ILE A 549 -35.18 10.90 42.62
N PRO A 550 -35.71 9.87 43.29
CA PRO A 550 -35.08 9.31 44.47
C PRO A 550 -33.79 8.56 44.09
N THR A 551 -32.89 8.35 45.05
CA THR A 551 -31.68 7.51 44.89
C THR A 551 -31.72 6.30 45.81
N LYS A 552 -31.17 5.16 45.37
CA LYS A 552 -31.04 3.91 46.13
C LYS A 552 -29.71 3.26 45.76
N ALA A 553 -28.83 3.04 46.75
CA ALA A 553 -27.49 2.49 46.51
C ALA A 553 -27.57 1.13 45.79
N ASP A 554 -26.74 0.92 44.77
CA ASP A 554 -26.66 -0.28 43.92
C ASP A 554 -27.88 -0.54 43.00
N TYR A 555 -28.80 0.43 42.85
CA TYR A 555 -29.96 0.32 41.97
C TYR A 555 -30.15 1.57 41.08
N ILE A 556 -30.62 1.35 39.86
CA ILE A 556 -31.01 2.37 38.88
C ILE A 556 -32.52 2.62 39.01
N PHE A 557 -32.94 3.89 39.01
CA PHE A 557 -34.35 4.31 39.07
C PHE A 557 -35.00 4.26 37.68
N GLU A 558 -36.03 3.42 37.51
CA GLU A 558 -36.71 3.16 36.23
C GLU A 558 -37.98 4.01 36.01
N GLY A 559 -38.37 4.82 37.01
CA GLY A 559 -39.51 5.72 36.95
C GLY A 559 -40.58 5.47 38.03
N TRP A 560 -41.61 6.33 38.01
CA TRP A 560 -42.77 6.29 38.89
C TRP A 560 -43.91 5.48 38.28
N TYR A 561 -44.68 4.77 39.10
CA TYR A 561 -45.81 3.92 38.70
C TYR A 561 -47.06 4.25 39.52
N GLN A 562 -48.24 4.09 38.93
CA GLN A 562 -49.55 4.43 39.54
C GLN A 562 -50.09 3.33 40.46
N ASP A 563 -49.54 2.12 40.35
CA ASP A 563 -49.93 0.94 41.09
C ASP A 563 -48.74 0.33 41.82
N ARG A 564 -49.03 -0.34 42.94
CA ARG A 564 -48.02 -0.97 43.80
C ARG A 564 -47.30 -2.15 43.14
N GLU A 565 -47.93 -2.80 42.16
CA GLU A 565 -47.37 -3.94 41.43
C GLU A 565 -46.41 -3.50 40.31
N LEU A 566 -46.19 -2.18 40.13
CA LEU A 566 -45.28 -1.57 39.17
C LEU A 566 -45.58 -1.95 37.72
N THR A 567 -46.87 -2.01 37.38
CA THR A 567 -47.35 -2.43 36.05
C THR A 567 -47.78 -1.26 35.16
N GLN A 568 -48.21 -0.13 35.74
CA GLN A 568 -48.67 1.06 35.02
C GLN A 568 -47.75 2.25 35.31
N LYS A 569 -46.83 2.55 34.39
CA LYS A 569 -45.89 3.66 34.50
C LYS A 569 -46.65 5.00 34.48
N TRP A 570 -46.29 5.91 35.39
CA TRP A 570 -46.87 7.24 35.48
C TRP A 570 -46.57 8.05 34.22
N ASP A 571 -47.62 8.58 33.61
CA ASP A 571 -47.54 9.51 32.49
C ASP A 571 -47.65 10.96 32.99
N MET A 572 -46.59 11.75 32.78
CA MET A 572 -46.51 13.17 33.14
C MET A 572 -47.55 14.05 32.44
N THR A 573 -48.22 13.56 31.40
CA THR A 573 -49.30 14.28 30.72
C THR A 573 -50.66 14.15 31.40
N THR A 574 -50.81 13.23 32.36
CA THR A 574 -52.05 12.94 33.09
C THR A 574 -52.45 14.11 34.00
N THR A 575 -53.71 14.56 33.94
CA THR A 575 -54.25 15.53 34.91
C THR A 575 -54.77 14.83 36.15
N ILE A 576 -54.52 15.42 37.31
CA ILE A 576 -54.87 14.82 38.60
C ILE A 576 -56.18 15.43 39.11
N THR A 577 -57.19 14.58 39.29
CA THR A 577 -58.55 14.98 39.70
C THR A 577 -58.94 14.46 41.08
N SER A 578 -58.09 13.67 41.73
CA SER A 578 -58.22 13.17 43.10
C SER A 578 -56.84 12.86 43.69
N ASP A 579 -56.74 12.67 45.00
CA ASP A 579 -55.48 12.27 45.64
C ASP A 579 -54.95 10.94 45.05
N ILE A 580 -53.63 10.86 44.85
CA ILE A 580 -52.96 9.69 44.25
C ILE A 580 -51.62 9.41 44.95
N THR A 581 -51.15 8.16 44.89
CA THR A 581 -49.83 7.74 45.36
C THR A 581 -49.03 7.13 44.20
N LEU A 582 -47.78 7.54 44.03
CA LEU A 582 -46.86 7.00 43.02
C LEU A 582 -45.76 6.15 43.65
N TYR A 583 -45.40 5.05 42.99
CA TYR A 583 -44.46 4.03 43.47
C TYR A 583 -43.18 4.00 42.63
N ALA A 584 -42.01 4.00 43.27
CA ALA A 584 -40.71 3.95 42.60
C ALA A 584 -40.36 2.52 42.13
N LYS A 585 -39.82 2.38 40.91
CA LYS A 585 -39.27 1.11 40.38
C LYS A 585 -37.74 1.14 40.29
N TRP A 586 -37.10 0.03 40.66
CA TRP A 586 -35.65 -0.10 40.76
C TRP A 586 -35.12 -1.32 40.00
N VAL A 587 -33.94 -1.20 39.38
CA VAL A 587 -33.18 -2.31 38.74
C VAL A 587 -31.78 -2.38 39.35
N LYS A 588 -31.34 -3.58 39.74
CA LYS A 588 -30.03 -3.78 40.40
C LYS A 588 -28.89 -3.59 39.39
N ASN A 589 -27.89 -2.80 39.76
CA ASN A 589 -26.71 -2.56 38.94
C ASN A 589 -25.81 -3.81 38.94
N ASN A 590 -25.58 -4.45 37.80
CA ASN A 590 -24.76 -5.66 37.67
C ASN A 590 -23.51 -5.37 36.84
N GLU A 591 -22.49 -4.77 37.44
CA GLU A 591 -21.13 -4.78 36.88
C GLU A 591 -20.11 -5.09 37.96
N SER A 592 -19.40 -6.20 37.76
CA SER A 592 -18.07 -6.48 38.31
C SER A 592 -17.48 -7.61 37.46
N GLN A 593 -16.82 -7.26 36.34
CA GLN A 593 -15.84 -8.15 35.72
C GLN A 593 -14.54 -8.04 36.52
N SER A 594 -14.04 -9.20 36.96
CA SER A 594 -12.76 -9.40 37.60
C SER A 594 -11.61 -9.29 36.60
N GLU A 595 -10.63 -8.44 36.88
CA GLU A 595 -9.30 -8.46 36.24
C GLU A 595 -8.63 -9.82 36.47
N ILE A 596 -8.11 -10.43 35.40
CA ILE A 596 -7.19 -11.56 35.45
C ILE A 596 -5.82 -11.03 35.04
N GLU A 597 -4.89 -11.07 35.98
CA GLU A 597 -3.46 -10.83 35.77
C GLU A 597 -2.84 -12.09 35.13
N ILE A 598 -2.25 -11.97 33.93
CA ILE A 598 -1.56 -13.07 33.24
C ILE A 598 -0.06 -12.81 33.32
N GLU A 599 0.68 -13.62 34.08
CA GLU A 599 2.13 -13.70 34.00
C GLU A 599 2.55 -14.27 32.63
N GLN A 600 3.36 -13.52 31.88
CA GLN A 600 3.89 -13.97 30.59
C GLN A 600 5.03 -14.99 30.76
N PRO A 601 5.01 -16.14 30.05
CA PRO A 601 6.17 -16.99 29.91
C PRO A 601 7.11 -16.41 28.85
N THR A 602 8.36 -16.13 29.22
CA THR A 602 9.40 -15.69 28.30
C THR A 602 9.82 -16.84 27.37
N ILE A 603 9.34 -16.80 26.12
CA ILE A 603 9.88 -17.62 25.04
C ILE A 603 11.20 -16.98 24.61
N LYS A 604 12.30 -17.73 24.73
CA LYS A 604 13.61 -17.30 24.25
C LYS A 604 13.64 -17.47 22.72
N LEU A 605 13.39 -16.37 21.99
CA LEU A 605 13.49 -16.30 20.53
C LEU A 605 14.92 -16.66 20.06
N PRO A 606 15.08 -17.22 18.84
CA PRO A 606 16.40 -17.44 18.25
C PRO A 606 17.12 -16.09 18.07
N PHE A 607 18.37 -16.02 18.51
CA PHE A 607 19.21 -14.82 18.43
C PHE A 607 19.54 -14.50 16.97
N ILE A 608 19.19 -13.29 16.52
CA ILE A 608 19.68 -12.73 15.25
C ILE A 608 21.15 -12.32 15.45
N THR A 609 22.03 -12.77 14.57
CA THR A 609 23.48 -12.46 14.59
C THR A 609 23.95 -11.94 13.25
N PHE A 610 24.89 -10.99 13.23
CA PHE A 610 25.49 -10.46 11.99
C PHE A 610 26.99 -10.78 11.92
N ARG A 611 27.49 -11.15 10.73
CA ARG A 611 28.86 -11.66 10.54
C ARG A 611 29.94 -10.61 10.85
N ASP A 612 29.70 -9.39 10.41
CA ASP A 612 30.63 -8.26 10.46
C ASP A 612 30.70 -7.57 11.84
N ILE A 613 29.82 -7.93 12.77
CA ILE A 613 29.81 -7.37 14.14
C ILE A 613 30.32 -8.33 15.21
N SER A 614 30.80 -9.51 14.84
CA SER A 614 31.23 -10.57 15.77
C SER A 614 32.25 -10.10 16.83
N ASN A 615 33.08 -9.10 16.51
CA ASN A 615 34.03 -8.45 17.42
C ASN A 615 33.75 -6.94 17.62
N HIS A 616 32.55 -6.47 17.31
CA HIS A 616 32.19 -5.05 17.38
C HIS A 616 31.70 -4.67 18.79
N TRP A 617 32.08 -3.48 19.28
CA TRP A 617 31.76 -3.03 20.64
C TRP A 617 30.27 -2.89 20.92
N ALA A 618 29.47 -2.68 19.87
CA ALA A 618 28.01 -2.55 19.95
C ALA A 618 27.26 -3.85 19.60
N LYS A 619 27.95 -5.00 19.48
CA LYS A 619 27.37 -6.27 19.03
C LYS A 619 26.06 -6.58 19.76
N ASP A 620 26.11 -6.67 21.09
CA ASP A 620 24.98 -7.10 21.90
C ASP A 620 23.78 -6.14 21.75
N MET A 621 24.03 -4.83 21.61
CA MET A 621 22.98 -3.83 21.40
C MET A 621 22.36 -3.93 19.99
N ILE A 622 23.18 -4.20 18.97
CA ILE A 622 22.74 -4.38 17.59
C ILE A 622 21.88 -5.65 17.49
N GLU A 623 22.35 -6.77 18.05
CA GLU A 623 21.60 -8.03 18.06
C GLU A 623 20.28 -7.88 18.84
N GLU A 624 20.27 -7.16 19.97
CA GLU A 624 19.05 -6.90 20.74
C GLU A 624 18.02 -6.07 19.97
N LEU A 625 18.44 -4.96 19.34
CA LEU A 625 17.55 -4.15 18.50
C LEU A 625 17.03 -4.95 17.29
N ALA A 626 17.83 -5.87 16.74
CA ALA A 626 17.41 -6.73 15.65
C ALA A 626 16.38 -7.76 16.11
N ASN A 627 16.59 -8.36 17.27
CA ASN A 627 15.63 -9.30 17.89
C ASN A 627 14.29 -8.63 18.20
N GLN A 628 14.29 -7.34 18.50
CA GLN A 628 13.06 -6.54 18.69
C GLN A 628 12.45 -6.05 17.37
N GLY A 629 13.02 -6.41 16.21
CA GLY A 629 12.54 -6.00 14.89
C GLY A 629 12.78 -4.52 14.57
N ILE A 630 13.54 -3.80 15.41
CA ILE A 630 13.79 -2.36 15.26
C ILE A 630 14.76 -2.14 14.09
N ILE A 631 15.89 -2.86 14.08
CA ILE A 631 16.89 -2.81 13.01
C ILE A 631 16.89 -4.11 12.19
N GLN A 632 17.43 -4.04 10.97
CA GLN A 632 17.63 -5.21 10.10
C GLN A 632 19.03 -5.15 9.47
N GLY A 633 19.63 -6.31 9.18
CA GLY A 633 20.87 -6.40 8.41
C GLY A 633 20.63 -6.53 6.90
N TYR A 634 21.72 -6.71 6.17
CA TYR A 634 21.73 -6.92 4.73
C TYR A 634 21.57 -8.41 4.39
N LEU A 635 21.17 -8.68 3.14
CA LEU A 635 20.90 -10.02 2.63
C LEU A 635 22.12 -10.95 2.67
N ASP A 636 23.33 -10.39 2.74
CA ASP A 636 24.60 -11.11 2.84
C ASP A 636 25.00 -11.49 4.30
N GLY A 637 24.09 -11.24 5.26
CA GLY A 637 24.28 -11.56 6.68
C GLY A 637 25.12 -10.54 7.47
N THR A 638 25.30 -9.33 6.95
CA THR A 638 26.05 -8.23 7.59
C THR A 638 25.14 -7.12 8.11
N PHE A 639 25.63 -6.23 8.97
CA PHE A 639 24.91 -5.05 9.48
C PHE A 639 25.52 -3.71 9.03
N HIS A 640 26.81 -3.69 8.68
CA HIS A 640 27.62 -2.50 8.37
C HIS A 640 27.62 -1.46 9.51
N PRO A 641 28.12 -1.79 10.71
CA PRO A 641 27.99 -0.96 11.91
C PRO A 641 28.65 0.43 11.82
N ASN A 642 29.51 0.67 10.82
CA ASN A 642 30.24 1.91 10.62
C ASN A 642 29.72 2.75 9.44
N GLU A 643 28.71 2.27 8.71
CA GLU A 643 28.09 3.05 7.64
C GLU A 643 27.26 4.23 8.17
N GLN A 644 27.15 5.28 7.35
CA GLN A 644 26.33 6.42 7.72
C GLN A 644 24.85 6.10 7.57
N ILE A 645 24.07 6.52 8.57
CA ILE A 645 22.61 6.41 8.55
C ILE A 645 21.98 7.65 7.89
N SER A 646 21.01 7.43 7.01
CA SER A 646 20.24 8.49 6.35
C SER A 646 19.00 8.89 7.16
N ARG A 647 18.39 10.02 6.79
CA ARG A 647 17.18 10.56 7.43
C ARG A 647 16.01 9.57 7.42
N GLN A 648 15.79 8.88 6.31
CA GLN A 648 14.73 7.87 6.18
C GLN A 648 14.97 6.66 7.10
N HIS A 649 16.23 6.25 7.30
CA HIS A 649 16.56 5.12 8.17
C HIS A 649 16.28 5.48 9.64
N VAL A 650 16.65 6.69 10.08
CA VAL A 650 16.31 7.15 11.44
C VAL A 650 14.81 7.27 11.63
N ALA A 651 14.08 7.70 10.60
CA ALA A 651 12.62 7.76 10.67
C ALA A 651 12.02 6.37 10.90
N LEU A 652 12.44 5.38 10.12
CA LEU A 652 12.00 3.99 10.28
C LEU A 652 12.35 3.41 11.66
N LEU A 653 13.56 3.67 12.17
CA LEU A 653 14.00 3.17 13.47
C LEU A 653 13.13 3.69 14.61
N LEU A 654 12.83 5.00 14.61
CA LEU A 654 12.03 5.60 15.66
C LEU A 654 10.59 5.08 15.65
N THR A 655 9.98 4.94 14.47
CA THR A 655 8.61 4.41 14.37
C THR A 655 8.50 2.92 14.67
N ARG A 656 9.61 2.17 14.60
CA ARG A 656 9.65 0.78 15.06
C ARG A 656 9.90 0.67 16.56
N ALA A 657 10.60 1.63 17.14
CA ALA A 657 10.98 1.61 18.55
C ALA A 657 9.92 2.24 19.48
N PHE A 658 9.07 3.13 18.97
CA PHE A 658 8.14 3.91 19.78
C PHE A 658 6.80 4.15 19.07
N ASP A 659 5.74 4.19 19.87
CA ASP A 659 4.45 4.71 19.46
C ASP A 659 4.40 6.23 19.68
N PHE A 660 3.82 6.97 18.74
CA PHE A 660 3.73 8.42 18.81
C PHE A 660 2.30 8.91 18.61
N GLU A 661 1.89 9.87 19.46
CA GLU A 661 0.61 10.54 19.32
C GLU A 661 0.61 11.58 18.20
N VAL A 662 -0.54 11.73 17.54
CA VAL A 662 -0.72 12.74 16.49
C VAL A 662 -0.93 14.12 17.15
N VAL A 663 -0.02 15.06 16.90
CA VAL A 663 -0.07 16.42 17.48
C VAL A 663 -0.31 17.52 16.45
N ARG A 664 -0.22 17.22 15.15
CA ARG A 664 -0.51 18.16 14.06
C ARG A 664 -0.95 17.49 12.76
N GLU A 665 -1.62 18.27 11.92
CA GLU A 665 -1.98 17.91 10.55
C GLU A 665 -0.74 17.71 9.66
N ILE A 666 -0.89 16.88 8.63
CA ILE A 666 0.19 16.50 7.71
C ILE A 666 0.51 17.62 6.70
N GLU A 667 1.80 17.86 6.44
CA GLU A 667 2.25 18.67 5.31
C GLU A 667 2.94 17.78 4.26
N HIS A 668 2.63 17.98 2.98
CA HIS A 668 3.20 17.15 1.91
C HIS A 668 4.65 17.53 1.60
N PHE A 669 5.54 16.52 1.60
CA PHE A 669 6.90 16.65 1.07
C PHE A 669 6.93 16.25 -0.41
N ALA A 670 7.47 17.13 -1.26
CA ALA A 670 7.53 16.92 -2.71
C ALA A 670 8.41 15.72 -3.12
N ASP A 671 9.41 15.39 -2.31
CA ASP A 671 10.37 14.30 -2.52
C ASP A 671 10.03 13.02 -1.75
N VAL A 672 8.89 12.97 -1.08
CA VAL A 672 8.37 11.76 -0.40
C VAL A 672 6.91 11.55 -0.83
N PRO A 673 6.66 11.08 -2.07
CA PRO A 673 5.31 10.73 -2.51
C PRO A 673 4.74 9.55 -1.70
N THR A 674 3.42 9.35 -1.74
CA THR A 674 2.75 8.22 -1.06
C THR A 674 3.25 6.84 -1.50
N SER A 675 3.86 6.75 -2.68
CA SER A 675 4.50 5.54 -3.21
C SER A 675 5.93 5.31 -2.70
N HIS A 676 6.50 6.24 -1.91
CA HIS A 676 7.85 6.11 -1.37
C HIS A 676 7.87 5.07 -0.24
N VAL A 677 8.86 4.16 -0.24
CA VAL A 677 8.94 3.02 0.70
C VAL A 677 8.97 3.47 2.18
N TYR A 678 9.49 4.67 2.45
CA TYR A 678 9.56 5.25 3.80
C TYR A 678 8.47 6.32 4.06
N TYR A 679 7.44 6.42 3.22
CA TYR A 679 6.38 7.43 3.35
C TYR A 679 5.70 7.37 4.73
N GLU A 680 5.25 6.17 5.15
CA GLU A 680 4.54 6.00 6.42
C GLU A 680 5.37 6.33 7.66
N PRO A 681 6.62 5.83 7.83
CA PRO A 681 7.47 6.25 8.93
C PRO A 681 7.70 7.77 9.01
N ILE A 682 7.93 8.41 7.86
CA ILE A 682 8.17 9.86 7.77
C ILE A 682 6.89 10.61 8.15
N ARG A 683 5.74 10.14 7.68
CA ARG A 683 4.42 10.70 7.98
C ARG A 683 4.11 10.66 9.47
N ILE A 684 4.29 9.50 10.11
CA ILE A 684 4.03 9.30 11.55
C ILE A 684 4.85 10.28 12.38
N LEU A 685 6.17 10.35 12.14
CA LEU A 685 7.04 11.26 12.89
C LEU A 685 6.74 12.73 12.62
N GLN A 686 6.31 13.07 11.40
CA GLN A 686 5.91 14.43 11.07
C GLN A 686 4.66 14.82 11.86
N GLN A 687 3.63 13.97 11.87
CA GLN A 687 2.40 14.19 12.63
C GLN A 687 2.64 14.24 14.13
N ALA A 688 3.64 13.51 14.63
CA ALA A 688 4.12 13.55 16.00
C ALA A 688 4.96 14.80 16.34
N GLY A 689 5.25 15.68 15.38
CA GLY A 689 6.07 16.88 15.61
C GLY A 689 7.56 16.60 15.81
N ILE A 690 8.02 15.38 15.48
CA ILE A 690 9.38 14.92 15.74
C ILE A 690 10.32 15.30 14.60
N VAL A 691 9.86 15.16 13.35
CA VAL A 691 10.64 15.52 12.16
C VAL A 691 9.96 16.63 11.36
N ASP A 692 10.77 17.52 10.81
CA ASP A 692 10.37 18.54 9.84
C ASP A 692 11.21 18.40 8.56
N GLY A 693 10.73 19.03 7.48
CA GLY A 693 11.45 19.13 6.21
C GLY A 693 12.74 19.97 6.31
N VAL A 694 13.56 19.89 5.27
CA VAL A 694 14.83 20.64 5.16
C VAL A 694 14.67 22.01 4.47
N GLY A 695 13.43 22.43 4.22
CA GLY A 695 13.07 23.66 3.48
C GLY A 695 12.56 23.37 2.07
N GLN A 696 11.88 24.35 1.46
CA GLN A 696 11.28 24.26 0.10
C GLN A 696 10.29 23.09 -0.11
N GLY A 697 9.65 22.61 0.96
CA GLY A 697 8.70 21.50 0.88
C GLY A 697 9.35 20.13 0.65
N ALA A 698 10.63 19.96 0.99
CA ALA A 698 11.35 18.68 0.86
C ALA A 698 11.76 18.09 2.22
N PHE A 699 11.83 16.75 2.30
CA PHE A 699 12.31 16.00 3.47
C PHE A 699 13.77 15.56 3.35
N ASN A 700 14.24 15.31 2.12
CA ASN A 700 15.52 14.73 1.73
C ASN A 700 15.79 13.36 2.38
N PRO A 701 15.05 12.30 1.98
CA PRO A 701 15.05 11.01 2.67
C PRO A 701 16.41 10.29 2.67
N SER A 702 17.18 10.38 1.57
CA SER A 702 18.51 9.78 1.45
C SER A 702 19.65 10.61 2.05
N GLY A 703 19.39 11.85 2.47
CA GLY A 703 20.41 12.73 3.04
C GLY A 703 20.89 12.29 4.44
N SER A 704 22.16 12.55 4.76
CA SER A 704 22.70 12.33 6.10
C SER A 704 22.10 13.32 7.14
N LEU A 705 21.92 12.87 8.37
CA LEU A 705 21.53 13.74 9.50
C LEU A 705 22.74 14.52 10.04
N THR A 706 22.55 15.82 10.29
CA THR A 706 23.52 16.58 11.09
C THR A 706 23.32 16.28 12.58
N ARG A 707 24.38 16.47 13.39
CA ARG A 707 24.33 16.25 14.84
C ARG A 707 23.25 17.09 15.53
N VAL A 708 23.02 18.32 15.06
CA VAL A 708 21.98 19.21 15.61
C VAL A 708 20.57 18.76 15.23
N GLN A 709 20.38 18.24 14.01
CA GLN A 709 19.10 17.68 13.59
C GLN A 709 18.74 16.42 14.39
N LEU A 710 19.72 15.53 14.60
CA LEU A 710 19.52 14.35 15.44
C LEU A 710 19.22 14.73 16.90
N ALA A 711 19.91 15.73 17.46
CA ALA A 711 19.63 16.19 18.82
C ALA A 711 18.19 16.71 18.97
N LYS A 712 17.71 17.51 18.01
CA LYS A 712 16.30 17.97 18.00
C LYS A 712 15.32 16.79 17.95
N ILE A 713 15.56 15.83 17.06
CA ILE A 713 14.72 14.63 16.92
C ILE A 713 14.64 13.87 18.25
N LEU A 714 15.77 13.66 18.94
CA LEU A 714 15.80 12.94 20.21
C LEU A 714 15.10 13.71 21.34
N VAL A 715 15.30 15.02 21.44
CA VAL A 715 14.59 15.85 22.44
C VAL A 715 13.07 15.72 22.28
N ASN A 716 12.58 15.78 21.04
CA ASN A 716 11.15 15.65 20.76
C ASN A 716 10.65 14.21 20.98
N ALA A 717 11.38 13.20 20.48
CA ALA A 717 10.97 11.80 20.61
C ALA A 717 10.92 11.30 22.06
N PHE A 718 11.82 11.80 22.92
CA PHE A 718 11.88 11.43 24.35
C PHE A 718 11.16 12.42 25.27
N ASN A 719 10.49 13.44 24.72
CA ASN A 719 9.79 14.50 25.47
C ASN A 719 10.67 15.14 26.57
N ILE A 720 11.93 15.46 26.22
CA ILE A 720 12.91 15.98 27.18
C ILE A 720 12.65 17.48 27.41
N GLU A 721 12.40 17.88 28.67
CA GLU A 721 12.29 19.29 29.04
C GLU A 721 13.64 20.02 28.85
N VAL A 722 13.64 21.08 28.04
CA VAL A 722 14.84 21.86 27.72
C VAL A 722 15.14 22.86 28.84
N GLY A 723 16.08 22.53 29.73
CA GLY A 723 16.52 23.40 30.81
C GLY A 723 17.58 24.42 30.40
N GLY A 724 17.17 25.65 30.04
CA GLY A 724 18.01 26.86 30.02
C GLY A 724 19.04 27.02 28.88
N GLU A 725 19.31 28.28 28.50
CA GLU A 725 20.15 28.66 27.35
C GLU A 725 21.65 28.39 27.58
N SER A 726 22.17 27.29 27.02
CA SER A 726 23.59 27.21 26.64
C SER A 726 23.70 27.29 25.12
N THR A 727 24.08 28.46 24.58
CA THR A 727 24.31 28.63 23.14
C THR A 727 25.74 28.23 22.78
N PHE A 728 25.90 27.34 21.80
CA PHE A 728 27.18 27.08 21.16
C PHE A 728 27.44 28.10 20.04
N LYS A 729 28.70 28.51 19.83
CA LYS A 729 29.05 29.55 18.84
C LYS A 729 28.72 29.18 17.39
N ASP A 730 28.57 27.90 17.10
CA ASP A 730 28.32 27.31 15.78
C ASP A 730 26.86 26.87 15.57
N VAL A 731 25.98 27.12 16.55
CA VAL A 731 24.55 26.77 16.48
C VAL A 731 23.71 28.05 16.40
N SER A 732 22.88 28.15 15.36
CA SER A 732 21.94 29.27 15.19
C SER A 732 20.91 29.29 16.31
N GLN A 733 20.51 30.48 16.79
CA GLN A 733 19.42 30.65 17.76
C GLN A 733 18.02 30.22 17.23
N LYS A 734 17.91 29.86 15.95
CA LYS A 734 16.68 29.31 15.34
C LYS A 734 16.60 27.77 15.39
N HIS A 735 17.67 27.12 15.84
CA HIS A 735 17.73 25.68 16.12
C HIS A 735 17.60 25.47 17.63
#